data_AF-A0A9P1FJP6-F1
#
_entry.id   AF-A0A9P1FJP6-F1
#
_cell.length_a   1.000
_cell.length_b   1.000
_cell.length_c   1.000
_cell.angle_alpha   90.00
_cell.angle_beta   90.00
_cell.angle_gamma   90.00
#
_symmetry.space_group_name_H-M   'P 1'
#
loop_
_entity.id
_entity.type
_entity.pdbx_description
1 polymer ?
#
loop_
_entity_poly.entity_id
_entity_poly.type
_entity_poly.pdbx_seq_one_letter_code
_entity_poly.pdbx_strand_id
1 'polypeptide(L)'
;MVLASAIYVLLYALRARAACEDWSCSVSRGLLQVKSELESQTHSATDETTKRMPVNITVVDSSTNSTPAPSTNHSCANGSHLVGSSCVDNQCLCTNGVGAAGTTCPQQGGMKCEICFEGFHLDGSECVQDVCGKGLHMVNGTCFQNLCFCPHGTEATGQKCLMDGSTICESCFSGYDMQNQTCIERQCTCAHGEAQVGSNCAKGGQENCTVCFEGFHMRHDDVCVEKVCHCQHGVASRGSSCPALHGPGCDSCDPGYYLQGDSCLPNQCICPNGNASNGTGCSHDGTVSCASCDAGFVLSDGLCFERQCSCANGLPQVGTRCPHRGHENCSICFEGHHLINDTCLEKICSCDNGIAGRGSHCPETGSDFCVNCSMGFHLRGGLCLENKCLCAHGKGAKGQSCPYPGAERCESCSSGFELAYGTCNYKQCSCDNGIGTLGPNCSKDGMPNCSRCFEGYHLRNQKCEMKNCTCGNGTAATGPDCPAPSLEQCSSCDPGFELQNGQCRVKKCQCDHGHAAEGIRCGNHSWYCESCWNGYHLFNGTCNENQCNCQNGEGTFGKSCSSDGAQNCSRCFDGYYHRNASCIAKKCTCTNGTAAVREACPLDGMAFCSSCQDGFRLQNNTGTCEFLVNEESIS
;
A
#
# COMPACT_ATOMS: atom_id res chain seq x y z
N MET A 1 -30.75 3.92 -5.30
CA MET A 1 -31.68 5.06 -5.10
C MET A 1 -32.02 5.12 -3.63
N VAL A 2 -31.70 6.25 -2.97
CA VAL A 2 -32.07 6.65 -1.59
C VAL A 2 -31.47 5.72 -0.51
N LEU A 3 -30.33 5.99 0.15
CA LEU A 3 -29.88 7.19 0.85
C LEU A 3 -28.35 7.29 0.81
N ALA A 4 -27.85 8.37 0.23
CA ALA A 4 -26.45 8.79 0.29
C ALA A 4 -26.45 10.30 0.55
N SER A 5 -26.48 10.69 1.84
CA SER A 5 -26.33 12.10 2.25
C SER A 5 -26.36 12.24 3.79
N ALA A 6 -25.24 11.96 4.46
CA ALA A 6 -25.01 12.42 5.85
C ALA A 6 -23.54 12.41 6.30
N ILE A 7 -22.56 12.55 5.39
CA ILE A 7 -21.14 12.76 5.77
C ILE A 7 -20.55 13.81 4.83
N TYR A 8 -20.91 15.07 5.06
CA TYR A 8 -20.35 16.22 4.33
C TYR A 8 -20.00 17.41 5.24
N VAL A 9 -19.86 17.20 6.57
CA VAL A 9 -19.62 18.31 7.52
C VAL A 9 -18.39 18.10 8.44
N LEU A 10 -17.57 17.06 8.23
CA LEU A 10 -16.41 16.80 9.11
C LEU A 10 -15.05 16.67 8.40
N LEU A 11 -14.92 17.29 7.23
CA LEU A 11 -13.65 17.36 6.48
C LEU A 11 -13.33 18.77 5.97
N TYR A 12 -13.57 19.80 6.80
CA TYR A 12 -13.02 21.13 6.60
C TYR A 12 -12.51 21.67 7.93
N ALA A 13 -11.19 21.62 8.12
CA ALA A 13 -10.35 22.58 8.87
C ALA A 13 -9.15 21.88 9.54
N LEU A 14 -8.26 21.29 8.74
CA LEU A 14 -6.85 21.20 9.11
C LEU A 14 -6.01 21.70 7.95
N ARG A 15 -5.55 22.95 8.06
CA ARG A 15 -4.19 23.46 7.76
C ARG A 15 -4.20 24.96 7.49
N ALA A 16 -3.59 25.75 8.37
CA ALA A 16 -2.65 26.82 8.01
C ALA A 16 -1.95 27.43 9.25
N ARG A 17 -0.63 27.16 9.32
CA ARG A 17 0.53 28.01 9.71
C ARG A 17 0.45 29.02 10.88
N ALA A 18 1.27 28.74 11.89
CA ALA A 18 2.36 29.55 12.48
C ALA A 18 2.49 31.06 12.15
N ALA A 19 2.70 31.90 13.18
CA ALA A 19 3.89 32.77 13.40
C ALA A 19 3.73 33.77 14.59
N CYS A 20 4.89 34.21 15.12
CA CYS A 20 5.21 35.32 16.05
C CYS A 20 5.12 35.03 17.56
N GLU A 21 6.22 34.85 18.32
CA GLU A 21 7.38 35.73 18.70
C GLU A 21 7.08 36.77 19.80
N ASP A 22 7.81 36.61 20.91
CA ASP A 22 8.38 37.58 21.87
C ASP A 22 7.61 38.84 22.31
N TRP A 23 7.32 38.95 23.62
CA TRP A 23 8.06 39.83 24.55
C TRP A 23 7.45 39.87 25.96
N SER A 24 8.36 39.99 26.91
CA SER A 24 8.19 40.34 28.33
C SER A 24 7.44 41.65 28.57
N CYS A 25 6.57 41.69 29.59
CA CYS A 25 6.32 42.88 30.41
C CYS A 25 5.73 42.53 31.78
N SER A 26 6.49 42.86 32.82
CA SER A 26 6.06 43.00 34.21
C SER A 26 5.22 44.26 34.40
N VAL A 27 4.08 44.19 35.09
CA VAL A 27 3.52 45.26 35.95
C VAL A 27 2.63 44.58 37.02
N SER A 28 3.13 44.37 38.24
CA SER A 28 2.94 45.20 39.46
C SER A 28 1.55 45.15 40.12
N ARG A 29 1.50 44.54 41.32
CA ARG A 29 0.77 44.90 42.56
C ARG A 29 1.14 43.79 43.58
N GLY A 30 2.01 44.01 44.58
CA GLY A 30 1.78 44.80 45.80
C GLY A 30 0.65 44.13 46.61
N LEU A 31 0.83 43.50 47.77
CA LEU A 31 1.55 43.83 49.00
C LEU A 31 1.77 42.52 49.83
N LEU A 32 3.00 42.22 50.26
CA LEU A 32 3.58 42.43 51.61
C LEU A 32 3.28 41.32 52.65
N GLN A 33 4.30 40.47 52.85
CA GLN A 33 4.52 39.62 54.03
C GLN A 33 5.44 40.36 55.02
N VAL A 34 5.01 40.39 56.28
CA VAL A 34 5.73 40.07 57.53
C VAL A 34 7.23 40.40 57.63
N LYS A 35 7.60 41.35 58.52
CA LYS A 35 8.36 41.17 59.79
C LYS A 35 8.77 42.53 60.38
N SER A 36 8.34 42.81 61.61
CA SER A 36 9.17 42.90 62.83
C SER A 36 10.13 44.09 62.88
N GLU A 37 9.75 45.09 63.66
CA GLU A 37 10.56 45.78 64.67
C GLU A 37 9.76 47.02 65.09
N LEU A 38 9.22 47.02 66.31
CA LEU A 38 9.16 48.27 67.07
C LEU A 38 9.13 48.00 68.55
N GLU A 39 10.05 48.68 69.20
CA GLU A 39 10.34 48.71 70.61
C GLU A 39 9.15 49.22 71.41
N SER A 40 8.98 48.57 72.56
CA SER A 40 8.15 49.02 73.65
C SER A 40 8.74 50.32 74.22
N GLN A 41 7.93 51.36 74.34
CA GLN A 41 7.91 52.26 75.51
C GLN A 41 6.82 53.32 75.32
N THR A 42 5.81 53.30 76.20
CA THR A 42 5.41 54.41 77.09
C THR A 42 3.91 54.39 77.41
N HIS A 43 3.63 54.94 78.60
CA HIS A 43 2.35 55.34 79.21
C HIS A 43 1.64 54.26 80.05
N SER A 44 1.20 54.52 81.28
CA SER A 44 1.10 55.79 82.00
C SER A 44 1.11 55.53 83.50
N ALA A 45 1.94 56.30 84.20
CA ALA A 45 1.70 56.65 85.59
C ALA A 45 0.62 57.74 85.61
N THR A 46 -0.33 57.62 86.53
CA THR A 46 -1.21 58.69 86.97
C THR A 46 -1.08 58.71 88.49
N ASP A 47 -0.51 59.76 89.07
CA ASP A 47 -1.29 60.51 90.06
C ASP A 47 -0.76 61.93 90.34
N GLU A 48 -1.75 62.81 90.27
CA GLU A 48 -2.02 64.15 90.80
C GLU A 48 -0.96 65.14 91.32
N THR A 49 -1.10 66.34 90.74
CA THR A 49 -0.85 67.67 91.29
C THR A 49 -1.88 68.11 92.35
N THR A 50 -1.44 68.83 93.41
CA THR A 50 -1.97 70.14 93.90
C THR A 50 -1.25 70.50 95.22
N LYS A 51 -0.36 71.48 95.33
CA LYS A 51 -0.48 72.97 95.30
C LYS A 51 -1.55 73.55 96.24
N ARG A 52 -1.13 74.13 97.37
CA ARG A 52 -1.70 75.37 97.96
C ARG A 52 -0.61 76.23 98.64
N MET A 53 -0.56 77.50 98.26
CA MET A 53 -0.01 78.68 98.96
C MET A 53 -1.22 79.51 99.48
N PRO A 54 -1.07 80.74 100.02
CA PRO A 54 -0.35 81.21 101.22
C PRO A 54 -1.25 82.14 102.09
N VAL A 55 -0.80 82.62 103.26
CA VAL A 55 -1.06 84.02 103.74
C VAL A 55 0.06 84.47 104.68
N ASN A 56 0.62 85.65 104.40
CA ASN A 56 1.57 86.46 105.20
C ASN A 56 0.81 87.51 106.02
N ILE A 57 1.26 87.85 107.22
CA ILE A 57 1.10 89.21 107.79
C ILE A 57 2.37 89.59 108.58
N THR A 58 3.00 90.69 108.17
CA THR A 58 4.00 91.49 108.88
C THR A 58 3.34 92.76 109.44
N VAL A 59 4.01 93.46 110.38
CA VAL A 59 4.25 94.93 110.43
C VAL A 59 4.89 95.31 111.79
N VAL A 60 6.15 95.81 111.86
CA VAL A 60 6.68 97.23 111.92
C VAL A 60 6.10 98.07 113.10
N ASP A 61 6.80 98.87 113.93
CA ASP A 61 7.85 99.92 113.78
C ASP A 61 8.43 100.33 115.18
N SER A 62 9.74 100.57 115.40
CA SER A 62 10.53 101.85 115.41
C SER A 62 9.97 102.99 116.31
N SER A 63 10.69 103.83 117.09
CA SER A 63 12.10 104.21 117.29
C SER A 63 12.30 105.13 118.55
N THR A 64 13.53 105.12 119.12
CA THR A 64 14.36 106.18 119.77
C THR A 64 13.93 107.14 120.93
N ASN A 65 14.69 107.03 122.04
CA ASN A 65 15.59 108.02 122.73
C ASN A 65 15.15 109.01 123.87
N SER A 66 16.04 109.04 124.88
CA SER A 66 16.46 110.10 125.85
C SER A 66 15.61 110.57 127.06
N THR A 67 16.33 110.73 128.19
CA THR A 67 16.02 111.17 129.57
C THR A 67 15.67 112.68 129.70
N PRO A 68 15.07 113.23 130.80
CA PRO A 68 15.72 113.49 132.12
C PRO A 68 14.84 113.49 133.41
N ALA A 69 15.49 113.60 134.58
CA ALA A 69 14.99 113.64 135.98
C ALA A 69 14.43 115.03 136.43
N PRO A 70 14.22 115.43 137.73
CA PRO A 70 14.18 114.75 139.06
C PRO A 70 13.12 115.26 140.12
N SER A 71 13.11 114.64 141.32
CA SER A 71 12.71 115.15 142.69
C SER A 71 11.21 115.31 143.03
N THR A 72 10.63 115.02 144.22
CA THR A 72 11.00 114.50 145.58
C THR A 72 9.67 114.13 146.29
N ASN A 73 9.35 112.84 146.53
CA ASN A 73 9.36 112.04 147.78
C ASN A 73 8.18 112.18 148.79
N HIS A 74 7.36 111.12 148.92
CA HIS A 74 6.49 110.63 150.05
C HIS A 74 6.39 109.06 149.91
N SER A 75 6.34 108.21 150.97
CA SER A 75 6.32 106.72 150.84
C SER A 75 5.38 105.93 151.81
N CYS A 76 4.88 104.74 151.37
CA CYS A 76 3.85 103.84 151.98
C CYS A 76 4.37 102.51 152.55
N ALA A 77 3.52 101.74 153.28
CA ALA A 77 3.83 100.44 153.90
C ALA A 77 3.72 99.20 152.96
N ASN A 78 4.44 98.11 153.29
CA ASN A 78 4.54 96.89 152.48
C ASN A 78 3.19 96.22 152.17
N GLY A 79 3.01 95.76 150.92
CA GLY A 79 1.74 95.24 150.40
C GLY A 79 0.83 96.31 149.80
N SER A 80 1.23 97.60 149.90
CA SER A 80 0.52 98.74 149.32
C SER A 80 1.51 99.73 148.67
N HIS A 81 1.07 100.46 147.64
CA HIS A 81 1.85 101.48 146.96
C HIS A 81 1.16 102.85 147.03
N LEU A 82 1.94 103.93 146.98
CA LEU A 82 1.44 105.29 147.13
C LEU A 82 0.81 105.76 145.82
N VAL A 83 -0.47 106.14 145.86
CA VAL A 83 -1.17 106.80 144.75
C VAL A 83 -1.65 108.16 145.24
N GLY A 84 -1.04 109.23 144.74
CA GLY A 84 -1.27 110.59 145.25
C GLY A 84 -0.79 110.72 146.70
N SER A 85 -1.72 110.96 147.63
CA SER A 85 -1.47 111.08 149.07
C SER A 85 -2.09 109.94 149.91
N SER A 86 -2.37 108.78 149.30
CA SER A 86 -2.98 107.62 149.97
C SER A 86 -2.38 106.28 149.49
N CYS A 87 -2.28 105.30 150.37
CA CYS A 87 -1.72 103.97 150.06
C CYS A 87 -2.81 102.99 149.59
N VAL A 88 -2.57 102.23 148.52
CA VAL A 88 -3.50 101.25 147.93
C VAL A 88 -2.83 99.89 147.74
N ASP A 89 -3.53 98.79 147.97
CA ASP A 89 -3.01 97.41 147.93
C ASP A 89 -2.47 96.98 146.56
N ASN A 90 -1.44 96.12 146.59
CA ASN A 90 -0.79 95.59 145.40
C ASN A 90 -1.63 94.47 144.73
N GLN A 91 -1.73 94.42 143.40
CA GLN A 91 -2.38 93.36 142.61
C GLN A 91 -1.39 92.69 141.66
N CYS A 92 -1.37 91.36 141.63
CA CYS A 92 -0.46 90.53 140.83
C CYS A 92 -1.16 89.95 139.60
N LEU A 93 -0.38 89.65 138.56
CA LEU A 93 -0.81 89.04 137.31
C LEU A 93 -0.56 87.52 137.34
N CYS A 94 -1.34 86.75 136.58
CA CYS A 94 -1.17 85.30 136.42
C CYS A 94 -1.64 84.88 135.02
N THR A 95 -0.84 84.07 134.33
CA THR A 95 -1.19 83.55 133.01
C THR A 95 -1.88 82.19 133.17
N ASN A 96 -3.01 81.99 132.48
CA ASN A 96 -3.84 80.78 132.57
C ASN A 96 -4.41 80.50 133.96
N GLY A 97 -4.59 81.56 134.75
CA GLY A 97 -5.14 81.53 136.08
C GLY A 97 -5.46 82.93 136.61
N VAL A 98 -5.73 83.04 137.91
CA VAL A 98 -6.05 84.31 138.60
C VAL A 98 -4.89 84.73 139.50
N GLY A 99 -4.52 86.02 139.47
CA GLY A 99 -3.38 86.57 140.19
C GLY A 99 -3.70 87.06 141.62
N ALA A 100 -2.72 86.98 142.53
CA ALA A 100 -2.88 87.31 143.96
C ALA A 100 -3.00 88.84 144.27
N ALA A 101 -3.55 89.25 145.42
CA ALA A 101 -3.73 90.68 145.79
C ALA A 101 -3.45 90.99 147.28
N GLY A 102 -3.09 92.25 147.59
CA GLY A 102 -2.74 92.73 148.92
C GLY A 102 -1.34 92.30 149.35
N THR A 103 -1.19 91.87 150.60
CA THR A 103 0.10 91.44 151.17
C THR A 103 0.66 90.16 150.54
N THR A 104 -0.16 89.36 149.86
CA THR A 104 0.30 88.17 149.10
C THR A 104 0.86 88.52 147.73
N CYS A 105 0.66 89.76 147.28
CA CYS A 105 1.30 90.35 146.12
C CYS A 105 2.42 91.32 146.55
N PRO A 106 3.71 90.90 146.52
CA PRO A 106 4.79 91.67 147.13
C PRO A 106 5.06 93.01 146.43
N GLN A 107 4.68 93.16 145.16
CA GLN A 107 4.76 94.39 144.39
C GLN A 107 3.59 94.47 143.40
N GLN A 108 3.02 95.67 143.22
CA GLN A 108 2.00 95.92 142.20
C GLN A 108 2.49 95.43 140.83
N GLY A 109 1.74 94.53 140.20
CA GLY A 109 2.04 93.95 138.89
C GLY A 109 2.96 92.71 138.89
N GLY A 110 3.34 92.15 140.05
CA GLY A 110 4.14 90.92 140.11
C GLY A 110 3.41 89.68 139.56
N MET A 111 4.13 88.63 139.14
CA MET A 111 3.54 87.40 138.58
C MET A 111 3.38 86.31 139.66
N LYS A 112 2.15 85.96 140.05
CA LYS A 112 1.86 84.89 141.01
C LYS A 112 0.41 84.43 140.92
N CYS A 113 0.20 83.15 140.62
CA CYS A 113 -1.11 82.53 140.47
C CYS A 113 -1.67 81.98 141.79
N GLU A 114 -2.96 82.21 142.04
CA GLU A 114 -3.71 81.63 143.15
C GLU A 114 -4.59 80.46 142.69
N ILE A 115 -5.08 80.50 141.44
CA ILE A 115 -5.98 79.48 140.86
C ILE A 115 -5.66 79.31 139.36
N CYS A 116 -5.64 78.07 138.83
CA CYS A 116 -5.46 77.76 137.40
C CYS A 116 -6.78 77.43 136.68
N PHE A 117 -6.84 77.71 135.37
CA PHE A 117 -7.97 77.34 134.52
C PHE A 117 -7.93 75.85 134.09
N GLU A 118 -9.08 75.33 133.66
CA GLU A 118 -9.28 73.92 133.29
C GLU A 118 -8.33 73.47 132.15
N GLY A 119 -7.81 72.24 132.24
CA GLY A 119 -6.75 71.71 131.36
C GLY A 119 -5.33 72.07 131.83
N PHE A 120 -5.21 72.83 132.93
CA PHE A 120 -3.95 73.16 133.59
C PHE A 120 -4.05 72.94 135.11
N HIS A 121 -2.97 72.52 135.76
CA HIS A 121 -2.90 72.40 137.23
C HIS A 121 -1.83 73.32 137.83
N LEU A 122 -2.03 73.78 139.08
CA LEU A 122 -1.13 74.72 139.77
C LEU A 122 0.11 73.96 140.28
N ASP A 123 1.27 74.30 139.72
CA ASP A 123 2.57 73.82 140.20
C ASP A 123 3.37 75.02 140.74
N GLY A 124 3.49 75.07 142.08
CA GLY A 124 4.10 76.20 142.80
C GLY A 124 3.32 77.50 142.65
N SER A 125 3.69 78.32 141.67
CA SER A 125 3.09 79.64 141.40
C SER A 125 2.66 79.85 139.94
N GLU A 126 2.67 78.79 139.10
CA GLU A 126 2.30 78.78 137.67
C GLU A 126 1.42 77.56 137.30
N CYS A 127 0.79 77.57 136.11
CA CYS A 127 -0.18 76.56 135.65
C CYS A 127 0.32 75.76 134.41
N VAL A 128 0.27 74.40 134.40
CA VAL A 128 0.83 73.48 133.34
C VAL A 128 -0.11 72.33 132.83
N GLN A 129 0.06 71.80 131.59
CA GLN A 129 -0.88 70.95 130.76
C GLN A 129 -0.52 69.42 130.59
N ASP A 130 -1.47 68.49 130.29
CA ASP A 130 -1.34 66.99 130.21
C ASP A 130 -1.41 66.29 128.77
N VAL A 131 -0.66 65.18 128.45
CA VAL A 131 -0.62 64.40 127.12
C VAL A 131 -0.35 62.85 127.21
N CYS A 132 -0.90 61.96 126.33
CA CYS A 132 -0.78 60.45 126.26
C CYS A 132 0.24 59.84 125.22
N GLY A 133 0.71 58.58 125.40
CA GLY A 133 1.74 57.88 124.55
C GLY A 133 1.27 56.90 123.43
N LYS A 134 2.20 56.30 122.65
CA LYS A 134 1.92 55.45 121.44
C LYS A 134 1.20 54.12 121.72
N GLY A 135 0.33 53.70 120.80
CA GLY A 135 -0.50 52.49 120.93
C GLY A 135 -1.68 52.66 121.89
N LEU A 136 -1.87 53.89 122.37
CA LEU A 136 -2.95 54.32 123.24
C LEU A 136 -3.64 55.55 122.62
N HIS A 137 -4.92 55.74 122.88
CA HIS A 137 -5.68 56.94 122.55
C HIS A 137 -6.30 57.55 123.82
N MET A 138 -6.46 58.87 123.86
CA MET A 138 -6.97 59.60 125.03
C MET A 138 -8.49 59.69 125.00
N VAL A 139 -9.14 59.29 126.10
CA VAL A 139 -10.58 59.44 126.34
C VAL A 139 -10.77 60.06 127.71
N ASN A 140 -11.37 61.26 127.79
CA ASN A 140 -11.64 62.00 129.04
C ASN A 140 -10.43 62.06 130.00
N GLY A 141 -9.26 62.44 129.49
CA GLY A 141 -8.04 62.60 130.29
C GLY A 141 -7.34 61.30 130.70
N THR A 142 -7.80 60.13 130.23
CA THR A 142 -7.16 58.81 130.50
C THR A 142 -6.81 58.11 129.18
N CYS A 143 -5.68 57.38 129.12
CA CYS A 143 -5.22 56.70 127.89
C CYS A 143 -5.67 55.22 127.84
N PHE A 144 -6.21 54.74 126.71
CA PHE A 144 -6.65 53.33 126.46
C PHE A 144 -5.98 52.71 125.24
N GLN A 145 -5.81 51.38 125.17
CA GLN A 145 -5.16 50.70 124.05
C GLN A 145 -5.98 50.75 122.76
N ASN A 146 -5.31 50.86 121.62
CA ASN A 146 -5.92 50.79 120.30
C ASN A 146 -6.33 49.35 119.94
N LEU A 147 -7.50 49.20 119.31
CA LEU A 147 -8.05 47.94 118.81
C LEU A 147 -7.98 47.89 117.27
N CYS A 148 -7.43 46.81 116.69
CA CYS A 148 -7.31 46.63 115.24
C CYS A 148 -8.15 45.44 114.76
N PHE A 149 -8.55 45.45 113.48
CA PHE A 149 -9.30 44.37 112.85
C PHE A 149 -8.45 43.65 111.79
N CYS A 150 -8.67 42.35 111.58
CA CYS A 150 -7.98 41.60 110.52
C CYS A 150 -8.91 40.52 109.92
N PRO A 151 -9.50 40.77 108.75
CA PRO A 151 -10.24 39.74 108.04
C PRO A 151 -9.28 38.66 107.50
N HIS A 152 -9.65 37.39 107.69
CA HIS A 152 -8.88 36.21 107.25
C HIS A 152 -7.49 36.05 107.88
N GLY A 153 -7.31 36.64 109.06
CA GLY A 153 -6.09 36.52 109.86
C GLY A 153 -6.31 36.88 111.32
N THR A 154 -5.22 37.10 112.05
CA THR A 154 -5.24 37.49 113.46
C THR A 154 -4.99 38.99 113.63
N GLU A 155 -5.71 39.65 114.53
CA GLU A 155 -5.64 41.11 114.75
C GLU A 155 -4.30 41.55 115.38
N ALA A 156 -3.72 42.65 114.90
CA ALA A 156 -2.54 43.25 115.52
C ALA A 156 -2.88 43.93 116.86
N THR A 157 -2.06 43.72 117.90
CA THR A 157 -2.29 44.30 119.24
C THR A 157 -1.12 45.14 119.73
N GLY A 158 -1.38 46.01 120.72
CA GLY A 158 -0.36 46.84 121.37
C GLY A 158 0.26 47.88 120.43
N GLN A 159 1.59 48.00 120.43
CA GLN A 159 2.30 49.01 119.64
C GLN A 159 2.20 48.81 118.11
N LYS A 160 1.76 47.63 117.64
CA LYS A 160 1.53 47.36 116.22
C LYS A 160 0.19 47.92 115.74
N CYS A 161 -0.76 48.16 116.65
CA CYS A 161 -2.04 48.80 116.36
C CYS A 161 -1.91 50.32 116.53
N LEU A 162 -1.38 50.99 115.50
CA LEU A 162 -1.01 52.41 115.58
C LEU A 162 -2.22 53.35 115.67
N MET A 163 -3.37 52.93 115.15
CA MET A 163 -4.61 53.67 115.19
C MET A 163 -5.76 52.73 115.56
N ASP A 164 -6.60 53.17 116.48
CA ASP A 164 -7.83 52.49 116.84
C ASP A 164 -8.74 52.33 115.59
N GLY A 165 -9.24 51.12 115.35
CA GLY A 165 -10.08 50.76 114.21
C GLY A 165 -9.37 50.40 112.90
N SER A 166 -8.03 50.32 112.86
CA SER A 166 -7.29 50.03 111.61
C SER A 166 -7.28 48.54 111.22
N THR A 167 -7.24 48.24 109.92
CA THR A 167 -7.16 46.86 109.41
C THR A 167 -5.72 46.39 109.28
N ILE A 168 -5.21 45.77 110.33
CA ILE A 168 -3.81 45.33 110.44
C ILE A 168 -3.77 43.90 110.97
N CYS A 169 -3.20 43.01 110.16
CA CYS A 169 -3.06 41.60 110.44
C CYS A 169 -1.68 41.25 111.01
N GLU A 170 -1.65 40.42 112.05
CA GLU A 170 -0.43 39.83 112.58
C GLU A 170 -0.04 38.54 111.83
N SER A 171 -1.02 37.72 111.46
CA SER A 171 -0.83 36.49 110.67
C SER A 171 -2.06 36.19 109.83
N CYS A 172 -1.92 35.38 108.78
CA CYS A 172 -3.02 35.01 107.88
C CYS A 172 -3.43 33.55 108.07
N PHE A 173 -4.73 33.27 107.88
CA PHE A 173 -5.25 31.89 107.87
C PHE A 173 -4.77 31.13 106.62
N SER A 174 -4.84 29.80 106.67
CA SER A 174 -4.46 28.95 105.53
C SER A 174 -5.24 29.31 104.27
N GLY A 175 -4.56 29.38 103.13
CA GLY A 175 -5.13 29.84 101.85
C GLY A 175 -5.01 31.34 101.60
N TYR A 176 -4.45 32.11 102.53
CA TYR A 176 -4.21 33.54 102.40
C TYR A 176 -2.73 33.86 102.67
N ASP A 177 -2.17 34.79 101.90
CA ASP A 177 -0.80 35.27 102.05
C ASP A 177 -0.79 36.73 102.55
N MET A 178 0.14 37.04 103.45
CA MET A 178 0.29 38.39 104.01
C MET A 178 0.88 39.35 102.96
N GLN A 179 0.13 40.35 102.56
CA GLN A 179 0.59 41.45 101.71
C GLN A 179 0.18 42.78 102.33
N ASN A 180 1.15 43.68 102.54
CA ASN A 180 0.93 45.01 103.12
C ASN A 180 0.09 44.98 104.41
N GLN A 181 0.41 44.06 105.33
CA GLN A 181 -0.28 43.89 106.63
C GLN A 181 -1.76 43.50 106.51
N THR A 182 -2.19 43.01 105.34
CA THR A 182 -3.52 42.43 105.09
C THR A 182 -3.38 41.02 104.51
N CYS A 183 -4.39 40.19 104.69
CA CYS A 183 -4.38 38.82 104.20
C CYS A 183 -5.13 38.73 102.86
N ILE A 184 -4.40 38.38 101.79
CA ILE A 184 -4.95 38.26 100.43
C ILE A 184 -5.05 36.79 100.05
N GLU A 185 -6.17 36.40 99.45
CA GLU A 185 -6.42 35.01 99.03
C GLU A 185 -5.39 34.55 97.99
N ARG A 186 -4.86 33.35 98.18
CA ARG A 186 -3.81 32.79 97.32
C ARG A 186 -4.40 32.31 95.99
N GLN A 187 -3.72 32.63 94.89
CA GLN A 187 -4.16 32.29 93.53
C GLN A 187 -3.21 31.30 92.85
N CYS A 188 -3.76 30.24 92.28
CA CYS A 188 -3.04 29.29 91.43
C CYS A 188 -3.08 29.73 89.96
N THR A 189 -2.28 29.09 89.12
CA THR A 189 -2.37 29.20 87.65
C THR A 189 -3.08 27.97 87.09
N CYS A 190 -3.70 28.11 85.92
CA CYS A 190 -4.24 26.98 85.19
C CYS A 190 -4.21 27.29 83.69
N ALA A 191 -3.39 26.55 82.95
CA ALA A 191 -3.38 26.53 81.50
C ALA A 191 -4.53 25.64 81.01
N HIS A 192 -5.36 26.19 80.12
CA HIS A 192 -6.49 25.49 79.50
C HIS A 192 -7.61 25.08 80.47
N GLY A 193 -7.77 25.83 81.56
CA GLY A 193 -8.87 25.69 82.50
C GLY A 193 -8.99 26.88 83.44
N GLU A 194 -9.83 26.73 84.45
CA GLU A 194 -10.04 27.73 85.51
C GLU A 194 -9.14 27.41 86.72
N ALA A 195 -8.47 28.43 87.28
CA ALA A 195 -7.49 28.23 88.37
C ALA A 195 -8.16 28.15 89.76
N GLN A 196 -7.59 27.31 90.63
CA GLN A 196 -8.00 27.22 92.05
C GLN A 196 -7.60 28.49 92.84
N VAL A 197 -8.38 28.82 93.87
CA VAL A 197 -8.09 29.91 94.83
C VAL A 197 -8.16 29.44 96.28
N GLY A 198 -7.57 30.21 97.18
CA GLY A 198 -7.66 30.00 98.62
C GLY A 198 -6.90 28.78 99.10
N SER A 199 -7.52 27.99 99.99
CA SER A 199 -6.88 26.84 100.64
C SER A 199 -6.56 25.68 99.68
N ASN A 200 -7.22 25.62 98.52
CA ASN A 200 -6.95 24.61 97.49
C ASN A 200 -5.71 24.95 96.66
N CYS A 201 -5.17 26.17 96.80
CA CYS A 201 -3.90 26.55 96.23
C CYS A 201 -2.79 26.37 97.28
N ALA A 202 -2.07 25.23 97.23
CA ALA A 202 -1.01 24.95 98.22
C ALA A 202 0.14 25.98 98.16
N LYS A 203 0.42 26.53 96.96
CA LYS A 203 1.44 27.56 96.73
C LYS A 203 1.00 28.49 95.60
N GLY A 204 1.07 29.80 95.82
CA GLY A 204 0.72 30.80 94.81
C GLY A 204 1.52 30.59 93.52
N GLY A 205 0.83 30.60 92.39
CA GLY A 205 1.40 30.38 91.06
C GLY A 205 1.57 28.91 90.62
N GLN A 206 1.22 27.92 91.46
CA GLN A 206 1.21 26.51 91.05
C GLN A 206 0.10 26.24 90.02
N GLU A 207 0.39 25.39 89.03
CA GLU A 207 -0.59 24.88 88.06
C GLU A 207 -1.57 23.96 88.78
N ASN A 208 -2.80 24.43 89.00
CA ASN A 208 -3.86 23.69 89.67
C ASN A 208 -5.24 24.20 89.20
N CYS A 209 -5.96 23.32 88.51
CA CYS A 209 -7.19 23.63 87.80
C CYS A 209 -8.44 23.12 88.54
N THR A 210 -9.54 23.88 88.49
CA THR A 210 -10.85 23.43 88.98
C THR A 210 -11.71 22.79 87.91
N VAL A 211 -11.56 23.23 86.66
CA VAL A 211 -12.29 22.72 85.50
C VAL A 211 -11.41 22.96 84.27
N CYS A 212 -11.43 22.02 83.34
CA CYS A 212 -10.74 22.15 82.06
C CYS A 212 -11.68 22.68 80.98
N PHE A 213 -11.14 23.51 80.09
CA PHE A 213 -11.85 23.98 78.91
C PHE A 213 -12.12 22.82 77.93
N GLU A 214 -13.04 23.05 76.99
CA GLU A 214 -13.39 22.07 75.97
C GLU A 214 -12.15 21.62 75.18
N GLY A 215 -12.06 20.31 74.89
CA GLY A 215 -10.90 19.68 74.28
C GLY A 215 -9.79 19.24 75.25
N PHE A 216 -9.93 19.55 76.55
CA PHE A 216 -9.00 19.11 77.60
C PHE A 216 -9.73 18.26 78.65
N HIS A 217 -9.00 17.44 79.38
CA HIS A 217 -9.50 16.67 80.52
C HIS A 217 -8.56 16.80 81.70
N MET A 218 -9.11 16.63 82.90
CA MET A 218 -8.35 16.73 84.13
C MET A 218 -7.55 15.45 84.35
N ARG A 219 -6.23 15.59 84.48
CA ARG A 219 -5.35 14.52 84.93
C ARG A 219 -5.36 14.45 86.47
N HIS A 220 -4.91 13.33 87.02
CA HIS A 220 -4.93 13.04 88.47
C HIS A 220 -4.16 14.04 89.36
N ASP A 221 -3.39 14.96 88.79
CA ASP A 221 -2.64 16.03 89.45
C ASP A 221 -3.26 17.42 89.25
N ASP A 222 -4.56 17.47 88.92
CA ASP A 222 -5.35 18.69 88.70
C ASP A 222 -4.82 19.59 87.57
N VAL A 223 -4.13 18.98 86.59
CA VAL A 223 -3.63 19.63 85.38
C VAL A 223 -4.53 19.29 84.19
N CYS A 224 -4.89 20.30 83.40
CA CYS A 224 -5.65 20.10 82.18
C CYS A 224 -4.76 19.65 81.04
N VAL A 225 -5.00 18.45 80.51
CA VAL A 225 -4.26 17.89 79.38
C VAL A 225 -5.21 17.59 78.22
N GLU A 226 -4.70 17.73 77.00
CA GLU A 226 -5.49 17.60 75.78
C GLU A 226 -6.16 16.23 75.69
N LYS A 227 -7.43 16.18 75.27
CA LYS A 227 -8.10 14.92 74.94
C LYS A 227 -7.45 14.34 73.69
N VAL A 228 -7.04 13.08 73.77
CA VAL A 228 -6.54 12.33 72.61
C VAL A 228 -7.51 11.20 72.33
N CYS A 229 -7.97 11.11 71.09
CA CYS A 229 -8.88 10.06 70.64
C CYS A 229 -8.10 8.80 70.30
N HIS A 230 -8.83 7.68 70.19
CA HIS A 230 -8.29 6.45 69.65
C HIS A 230 -8.58 6.38 68.15
N CYS A 231 -7.54 6.20 67.35
CA CYS A 231 -7.66 5.95 65.92
C CYS A 231 -6.95 4.66 65.55
N GLN A 232 -7.68 3.75 64.90
CA GLN A 232 -7.11 2.54 64.32
C GLN A 232 -6.87 2.77 62.83
N HIS A 233 -5.66 2.50 62.34
CA HIS A 233 -5.24 2.71 60.94
C HIS A 233 -5.21 4.18 60.49
N GLY A 234 -4.79 5.08 61.39
CA GLY A 234 -4.65 6.49 61.09
C GLY A 234 -4.06 7.30 62.24
N VAL A 235 -4.12 8.62 62.11
CA VAL A 235 -3.64 9.59 63.09
C VAL A 235 -4.79 10.00 64.00
N ALA A 236 -4.63 9.82 65.31
CA ALA A 236 -5.64 10.18 66.30
C ALA A 236 -5.91 11.70 66.37
N SER A 237 -7.20 12.05 66.39
CA SER A 237 -7.67 13.42 66.63
C SER A 237 -7.37 13.89 68.05
N ARG A 238 -7.09 15.19 68.20
CA ARG A 238 -6.74 15.80 69.48
C ARG A 238 -7.58 17.05 69.79
N GLY A 239 -7.64 17.42 71.07
CA GLY A 239 -8.24 18.66 71.51
C GLY A 239 -9.75 18.67 71.33
N SER A 240 -10.29 19.80 70.84
CA SER A 240 -11.73 19.96 70.59
C SER A 240 -12.25 19.02 69.50
N SER A 241 -11.39 18.53 68.60
CA SER A 241 -11.75 17.51 67.60
C SER A 241 -11.90 16.11 68.19
N CYS A 242 -11.60 15.93 69.48
CA CYS A 242 -11.85 14.69 70.22
C CYS A 242 -13.00 14.88 71.23
N PRO A 243 -14.25 14.50 70.89
CA PRO A 243 -15.42 14.80 71.72
C PRO A 243 -15.33 14.16 73.11
N ALA A 244 -14.80 12.94 73.17
CA ALA A 244 -14.66 12.15 74.39
C ALA A 244 -13.22 11.62 74.54
N LEU A 245 -12.68 11.65 75.75
CA LEU A 245 -11.37 11.09 76.06
C LEU A 245 -11.31 9.61 75.64
N HIS A 246 -10.31 9.25 74.82
CA HIS A 246 -10.16 7.91 74.23
C HIS A 246 -11.36 7.44 73.39
N GLY A 247 -12.26 8.34 72.97
CA GLY A 247 -13.31 8.04 72.01
C GLY A 247 -12.73 7.74 70.61
N PRO A 248 -13.51 7.13 69.70
CA PRO A 248 -13.09 6.94 68.31
C PRO A 248 -12.93 8.30 67.62
N GLY A 249 -11.80 8.56 66.99
CA GLY A 249 -11.52 9.84 66.31
C GLY A 249 -10.19 9.85 65.56
N CYS A 250 -10.26 10.04 64.24
CA CYS A 250 -9.13 10.07 63.32
C CYS A 250 -9.07 11.38 62.54
N ASP A 251 -7.91 12.05 62.50
CA ASP A 251 -7.68 13.25 61.67
C ASP A 251 -7.31 12.88 60.23
N SER A 252 -6.63 11.75 60.04
CA SER A 252 -6.23 11.23 58.74
C SER A 252 -6.02 9.72 58.81
N CYS A 253 -6.16 9.02 57.68
CA CYS A 253 -6.01 7.57 57.60
C CYS A 253 -4.71 7.13 56.94
N ASP A 254 -4.23 5.94 57.31
CA ASP A 254 -3.09 5.28 56.69
C ASP A 254 -3.41 4.90 55.23
N PRO A 255 -2.40 4.75 54.34
CA PRO A 255 -2.62 4.29 52.98
C PRO A 255 -3.41 2.98 52.92
N GLY A 256 -4.43 2.93 52.05
CA GLY A 256 -5.37 1.81 51.96
C GLY A 256 -6.63 1.98 52.82
N TYR A 257 -6.78 3.09 53.52
CA TYR A 257 -7.97 3.46 54.27
C TYR A 257 -8.43 4.88 53.90
N TYR A 258 -9.74 5.13 53.90
CA TYR A 258 -10.32 6.46 53.74
C TYR A 258 -11.07 6.86 55.01
N LEU A 259 -11.12 8.16 55.25
CA LEU A 259 -11.79 8.73 56.41
C LEU A 259 -13.30 8.83 56.11
N GLN A 260 -14.12 8.05 56.83
CA GLN A 260 -15.57 8.17 56.82
C GLN A 260 -16.05 8.56 58.22
N GLY A 261 -16.48 9.82 58.38
CA GLY A 261 -16.72 10.38 59.71
C GLY A 261 -15.42 10.42 60.51
N ASP A 262 -15.44 9.82 61.69
CA ASP A 262 -14.32 9.79 62.64
C ASP A 262 -13.51 8.48 62.60
N SER A 263 -13.73 7.63 61.59
CA SER A 263 -13.14 6.29 61.48
C SER A 263 -12.49 6.05 60.12
N CYS A 264 -11.37 5.35 60.14
CA CYS A 264 -10.68 4.90 58.94
C CYS A 264 -11.23 3.56 58.48
N LEU A 265 -11.88 3.54 57.32
CA LEU A 265 -12.40 2.33 56.69
C LEU A 265 -11.50 1.89 55.54
N PRO A 266 -11.31 0.58 55.30
CA PRO A 266 -10.52 0.11 54.17
C PRO A 266 -11.07 0.66 52.85
N ASN A 267 -10.19 1.14 51.97
CA ASN A 267 -10.55 1.55 50.62
C ASN A 267 -11.21 0.38 49.88
N GLN A 268 -12.36 0.63 49.27
CA GLN A 268 -13.09 -0.32 48.44
C GLN A 268 -12.97 0.10 46.98
N CYS A 269 -12.26 -0.68 46.18
CA CYS A 269 -12.16 -0.40 44.76
C CYS A 269 -13.38 -0.92 44.00
N ILE A 270 -13.52 -0.46 42.77
CA ILE A 270 -14.47 -1.00 41.80
C ILE A 270 -13.66 -1.84 40.80
N CYS A 271 -14.17 -3.00 40.39
CA CYS A 271 -13.53 -3.79 39.35
C CYS A 271 -14.57 -4.25 38.33
N PRO A 272 -14.62 -3.61 37.16
CA PRO A 272 -15.38 -4.13 36.03
C PRO A 272 -14.81 -5.47 35.57
N ASN A 273 -15.66 -6.50 35.49
CA ASN A 273 -15.30 -7.86 35.04
C ASN A 273 -14.30 -8.60 35.95
N GLY A 274 -14.43 -8.40 37.27
CA GLY A 274 -13.64 -9.12 38.26
C GLY A 274 -14.01 -8.78 39.70
N ASN A 275 -13.20 -9.28 40.64
CA ASN A 275 -13.32 -8.96 42.05
C ASN A 275 -12.45 -7.76 42.39
N ALA A 276 -13.02 -6.78 43.09
CA ALA A 276 -12.29 -5.58 43.47
C ALA A 276 -11.23 -5.81 44.55
N SER A 277 -10.16 -5.02 44.46
CA SER A 277 -9.13 -4.93 45.51
C SER A 277 -9.66 -4.17 46.73
N ASN A 278 -9.24 -4.58 47.93
CA ASN A 278 -9.59 -3.92 49.19
C ASN A 278 -8.34 -3.49 49.97
N GLY A 279 -8.48 -2.47 50.81
CA GLY A 279 -7.41 -2.01 51.70
C GLY A 279 -6.22 -1.45 50.92
N THR A 280 -5.00 -1.92 51.23
CA THR A 280 -3.76 -1.43 50.60
C THR A 280 -3.63 -1.74 49.10
N GLY A 281 -4.40 -2.70 48.57
CA GLY A 281 -4.51 -2.96 47.12
C GLY A 281 -5.36 -1.93 46.37
N CYS A 282 -5.98 -0.99 47.09
CA CYS A 282 -6.83 0.06 46.57
C CYS A 282 -6.26 1.43 47.00
N SER A 283 -5.69 2.18 46.06
CA SER A 283 -4.99 3.43 46.36
C SER A 283 -5.91 4.53 46.89
N HIS A 284 -7.13 4.60 46.36
CA HIS A 284 -8.21 5.45 46.87
C HIS A 284 -9.55 4.72 46.78
N ASP A 285 -10.44 4.98 47.73
CA ASP A 285 -11.81 4.48 47.69
C ASP A 285 -12.51 4.83 46.36
N GLY A 286 -13.25 3.87 45.80
CA GLY A 286 -13.95 4.01 44.52
C GLY A 286 -13.07 3.97 43.26
N THR A 287 -11.74 3.83 43.38
CA THR A 287 -10.88 3.70 42.19
C THR A 287 -10.98 2.32 41.54
N VAL A 288 -10.56 2.22 40.27
CA VAL A 288 -10.60 0.94 39.55
C VAL A 288 -9.33 0.14 39.85
N SER A 289 -9.48 -0.94 40.60
CA SER A 289 -8.42 -1.91 40.90
C SER A 289 -9.02 -3.27 41.19
N CYS A 290 -8.48 -4.29 40.52
CA CYS A 290 -8.98 -5.66 40.52
C CYS A 290 -8.01 -6.59 41.26
N ALA A 291 -8.52 -7.38 42.21
CA ALA A 291 -7.78 -8.44 42.88
C ALA A 291 -7.74 -9.72 42.03
N SER A 292 -8.82 -10.00 41.31
CA SER A 292 -8.89 -11.07 40.31
C SER A 292 -9.89 -10.72 39.22
N CYS A 293 -9.84 -11.43 38.09
CA CYS A 293 -10.73 -11.19 36.96
C CYS A 293 -11.70 -12.36 36.76
N ASP A 294 -12.87 -12.04 36.22
CA ASP A 294 -13.87 -13.02 35.82
C ASP A 294 -13.36 -13.92 34.69
N ALA A 295 -14.02 -15.06 34.51
CA ALA A 295 -13.69 -15.96 33.41
C ALA A 295 -13.78 -15.22 32.06
N GLY A 296 -12.73 -15.35 31.24
CA GLY A 296 -12.64 -14.64 29.97
C GLY A 296 -11.83 -13.34 30.04
N PHE A 297 -11.38 -12.91 31.21
CA PHE A 297 -10.53 -11.74 31.41
C PHE A 297 -9.18 -12.14 32.02
N VAL A 298 -8.15 -11.32 31.84
CA VAL A 298 -6.81 -11.48 32.42
C VAL A 298 -6.43 -10.19 33.12
N LEU A 299 -5.95 -10.34 34.35
CA LEU A 299 -5.44 -9.24 35.17
C LEU A 299 -4.12 -8.74 34.60
N SER A 300 -4.03 -7.44 34.32
CA SER A 300 -2.80 -6.72 33.97
C SER A 300 -2.86 -5.34 34.62
N ASP A 301 -1.82 -4.97 35.37
CA ASP A 301 -1.70 -3.66 36.02
C ASP A 301 -2.92 -3.26 36.88
N GLY A 302 -3.52 -4.23 37.60
CA GLY A 302 -4.70 -3.99 38.44
C GLY A 302 -6.01 -3.86 37.66
N LEU A 303 -6.02 -4.10 36.35
CA LEU A 303 -7.21 -4.01 35.49
C LEU A 303 -7.50 -5.35 34.80
N CYS A 304 -8.78 -5.62 34.58
CA CYS A 304 -9.23 -6.81 33.86
C CYS A 304 -9.40 -6.53 32.38
N PHE A 305 -8.50 -7.09 31.58
CA PHE A 305 -8.57 -7.02 30.12
C PHE A 305 -9.14 -8.31 29.55
N GLU A 306 -10.02 -8.17 28.56
CA GLU A 306 -10.62 -9.33 27.91
C GLU A 306 -9.54 -10.21 27.26
N ARG A 307 -9.67 -11.53 27.41
CA ARG A 307 -8.73 -12.48 26.79
C ARG A 307 -8.89 -12.41 25.29
N GLN A 308 -7.78 -12.19 24.60
CA GLN A 308 -7.72 -12.21 23.16
C GLN A 308 -6.98 -13.46 22.68
N CYS A 309 -7.62 -14.19 21.79
CA CYS A 309 -7.02 -15.33 21.11
C CYS A 309 -6.14 -14.86 19.95
N SER A 310 -5.31 -15.78 19.45
CA SER A 310 -4.68 -15.63 18.14
C SER A 310 -5.59 -16.25 17.10
N CYS A 311 -5.55 -15.72 15.89
CA CYS A 311 -6.21 -16.36 14.75
C CYS A 311 -5.44 -16.02 13.49
N ALA A 312 -4.86 -17.03 12.87
CA ALA A 312 -4.27 -16.93 11.55
C ALA A 312 -5.39 -16.92 10.49
N ASN A 313 -5.37 -15.93 9.61
CA ASN A 313 -6.31 -15.82 8.48
C ASN A 313 -7.80 -15.66 8.88
N GLY A 314 -8.06 -15.05 10.03
CA GLY A 314 -9.41 -14.70 10.47
C GLY A 314 -9.42 -13.68 11.60
N LEU A 315 -10.60 -13.45 12.18
CA LEU A 315 -10.76 -12.57 13.34
C LEU A 315 -10.68 -13.38 14.64
N PRO A 316 -9.82 -12.99 15.61
CA PRO A 316 -9.67 -13.73 16.86
C PRO A 316 -10.92 -13.66 17.73
N GLN A 317 -11.23 -14.75 18.43
CA GLN A 317 -12.23 -14.73 19.51
C GLN A 317 -11.74 -13.93 20.72
N VAL A 318 -12.70 -13.41 21.49
CA VAL A 318 -12.45 -12.71 22.75
C VAL A 318 -13.23 -13.34 23.91
N GLY A 319 -12.81 -13.04 25.13
CA GLY A 319 -13.54 -13.38 26.35
C GLY A 319 -13.47 -14.85 26.71
N THR A 320 -14.61 -15.42 27.12
CA THR A 320 -14.72 -16.81 27.60
C THR A 320 -14.48 -17.85 26.50
N ARG A 321 -14.66 -17.49 25.23
CA ARG A 321 -14.35 -18.35 24.07
C ARG A 321 -12.85 -18.48 23.83
N CYS A 322 -12.03 -17.68 24.52
CA CYS A 322 -10.59 -17.81 24.51
C CYS A 322 -10.08 -18.52 25.80
N PRO A 323 -9.59 -19.78 25.70
CA PRO A 323 -9.15 -20.54 26.88
C PRO A 323 -7.96 -19.88 27.62
N HIS A 324 -6.98 -19.40 26.86
CA HIS A 324 -5.81 -18.67 27.35
C HIS A 324 -5.31 -17.71 26.26
N ARG A 325 -4.53 -16.68 26.64
CA ARG A 325 -4.02 -15.69 25.66
C ARG A 325 -3.24 -16.38 24.55
N GLY A 326 -3.50 -15.96 23.32
CA GLY A 326 -2.80 -16.45 22.14
C GLY A 326 -3.17 -17.87 21.69
N HIS A 327 -4.17 -18.51 22.31
CA HIS A 327 -4.75 -19.74 21.79
C HIS A 327 -5.32 -19.50 20.38
N GLU A 328 -5.11 -20.42 19.45
CA GLU A 328 -5.66 -20.33 18.09
C GLU A 328 -7.18 -20.56 18.14
N ASN A 329 -7.96 -19.49 18.01
CA ASN A 329 -9.42 -19.57 17.98
C ASN A 329 -10.01 -18.39 17.18
N CYS A 330 -10.64 -18.73 16.07
CA CYS A 330 -11.18 -17.82 15.08
C CYS A 330 -12.70 -17.71 15.17
N SER A 331 -13.22 -16.49 15.07
CA SER A 331 -14.67 -16.20 15.01
C SER A 331 -15.22 -16.26 13.60
N ILE A 332 -14.41 -15.85 12.63
CA ILE A 332 -14.72 -15.88 11.21
C ILE A 332 -13.40 -15.91 10.45
N CYS A 333 -13.40 -16.56 9.30
CA CYS A 333 -12.25 -16.65 8.43
C CYS A 333 -12.28 -15.60 7.32
N PHE A 334 -11.11 -15.10 6.95
CA PHE A 334 -10.95 -14.25 5.78
C PHE A 334 -11.20 -15.05 4.49
N GLU A 335 -11.37 -14.33 3.37
CA GLU A 335 -11.60 -14.95 2.08
C GLU A 335 -10.53 -15.99 1.74
N GLY A 336 -10.96 -17.07 1.09
CA GLY A 336 -10.11 -18.21 0.77
C GLY A 336 -9.87 -19.19 1.91
N HIS A 337 -10.46 -18.97 3.09
CA HIS A 337 -10.41 -19.91 4.20
C HIS A 337 -11.83 -20.30 4.63
N HIS A 338 -11.99 -21.46 5.24
CA HIS A 338 -13.22 -21.85 5.92
C HIS A 338 -12.93 -22.11 7.40
N LEU A 339 -13.97 -22.01 8.22
CA LEU A 339 -13.87 -22.29 9.65
C LEU A 339 -14.17 -23.77 9.92
N ILE A 340 -13.18 -24.53 10.38
CA ILE A 340 -13.35 -25.90 10.89
C ILE A 340 -12.78 -25.95 12.31
N ASN A 341 -13.61 -26.36 13.28
CA ASN A 341 -13.22 -26.47 14.69
C ASN A 341 -12.46 -25.22 15.18
N ASP A 342 -13.06 -24.04 14.98
CA ASP A 342 -12.50 -22.74 15.38
C ASP A 342 -11.16 -22.36 14.72
N THR A 343 -10.71 -23.09 13.71
CA THR A 343 -9.47 -22.83 12.97
C THR A 343 -9.78 -22.48 11.52
N CYS A 344 -9.11 -21.46 10.99
CA CYS A 344 -9.24 -21.06 9.60
C CYS A 344 -8.30 -21.87 8.72
N LEU A 345 -8.87 -22.87 8.04
CA LEU A 345 -8.14 -23.71 7.11
C LEU A 345 -8.35 -23.20 5.68
N GLU A 346 -7.29 -23.27 4.88
CA GLU A 346 -7.33 -22.85 3.48
C GLU A 346 -8.37 -23.68 2.71
N LYS A 347 -9.20 -23.00 1.90
CA LYS A 347 -10.11 -23.69 1.00
C LYS A 347 -9.30 -24.39 -0.08
N ILE A 348 -9.43 -25.71 -0.16
CA ILE A 348 -8.83 -26.53 -1.21
C ILE A 348 -9.96 -27.14 -2.04
N CYS A 349 -9.90 -26.93 -3.35
CA CYS A 349 -10.84 -27.51 -4.30
C CYS A 349 -10.30 -28.85 -4.82
N SER A 350 -11.17 -29.63 -5.46
CA SER A 350 -10.76 -30.73 -6.32
C SER A 350 -10.73 -30.25 -7.77
N CYS A 351 -9.98 -30.91 -8.63
CA CYS A 351 -9.99 -30.63 -10.05
C CYS A 351 -9.51 -31.85 -10.82
N ASP A 352 -10.38 -32.40 -11.66
CA ASP A 352 -10.00 -33.45 -12.59
C ASP A 352 -9.34 -32.85 -13.83
N ASN A 353 -8.22 -33.45 -14.27
CA ASN A 353 -7.49 -33.07 -15.48
C ASN A 353 -6.95 -31.62 -15.47
N GLY A 354 -6.59 -31.10 -14.30
CA GLY A 354 -6.02 -29.76 -14.15
C GLY A 354 -5.39 -29.50 -12.79
N ILE A 355 -5.25 -28.21 -12.46
CA ILE A 355 -4.73 -27.73 -11.18
C ILE A 355 -5.92 -27.21 -10.38
N ALA A 356 -6.14 -27.78 -9.20
CA ALA A 356 -7.21 -27.36 -8.32
C ALA A 356 -6.99 -25.96 -7.74
N GLY A 357 -8.08 -25.21 -7.62
CA GLY A 357 -8.09 -23.92 -6.93
C GLY A 357 -7.75 -24.08 -5.44
N ARG A 358 -7.04 -23.08 -4.90
CA ARG A 358 -6.73 -22.97 -3.48
C ARG A 358 -6.96 -21.55 -2.98
N GLY A 359 -7.20 -21.41 -1.69
CA GLY A 359 -7.42 -20.11 -1.07
C GLY A 359 -8.62 -19.41 -1.70
N SER A 360 -8.46 -18.14 -2.05
CA SER A 360 -9.50 -17.32 -2.70
C SER A 360 -9.89 -17.80 -4.11
N HIS A 361 -9.06 -18.62 -4.75
CA HIS A 361 -9.38 -19.22 -6.05
C HIS A 361 -10.21 -20.51 -5.94
N CYS A 362 -10.62 -20.86 -4.72
CA CYS A 362 -11.52 -21.97 -4.45
C CYS A 362 -12.84 -21.43 -3.86
N PRO A 363 -13.96 -21.48 -4.60
CA PRO A 363 -15.22 -20.89 -4.14
C PRO A 363 -15.72 -21.58 -2.86
N GLU A 364 -15.75 -22.91 -2.88
CA GLU A 364 -16.13 -23.77 -1.76
C GLU A 364 -15.18 -24.94 -1.63
N THR A 365 -14.90 -25.36 -0.39
CA THR A 365 -14.00 -26.47 -0.15
C THR A 365 -14.54 -27.78 -0.67
N GLY A 366 -13.66 -28.53 -1.33
CA GLY A 366 -14.02 -29.78 -1.98
C GLY A 366 -14.85 -29.61 -3.25
N SER A 367 -15.19 -28.38 -3.66
CA SER A 367 -15.84 -28.15 -4.95
C SER A 367 -14.91 -28.50 -6.12
N ASP A 368 -15.49 -28.94 -7.23
CA ASP A 368 -14.74 -29.22 -8.46
C ASP A 368 -14.47 -27.88 -9.18
N PHE A 369 -13.27 -27.35 -8.96
CA PHE A 369 -12.85 -26.06 -9.49
C PHE A 369 -11.36 -26.05 -9.81
N CYS A 370 -11.08 -25.83 -11.09
CA CYS A 370 -9.77 -25.76 -11.69
C CYS A 370 -9.35 -24.31 -11.95
N VAL A 371 -8.10 -23.97 -11.65
CA VAL A 371 -7.50 -22.68 -12.05
C VAL A 371 -6.74 -22.79 -13.37
N ASN A 372 -6.38 -24.01 -13.76
CA ASN A 372 -5.73 -24.30 -15.02
C ASN A 372 -6.00 -25.75 -15.42
N CYS A 373 -5.89 -26.06 -16.71
CA CYS A 373 -6.13 -27.39 -17.26
C CYS A 373 -4.87 -28.02 -17.82
N SER A 374 -4.78 -29.34 -17.70
CA SER A 374 -3.74 -30.15 -18.31
C SER A 374 -3.90 -30.16 -19.84
N MET A 375 -2.82 -30.49 -20.55
CA MET A 375 -2.85 -30.60 -22.01
C MET A 375 -3.97 -31.52 -22.50
N GLY A 376 -4.68 -31.07 -23.54
CA GLY A 376 -5.85 -31.76 -24.09
C GLY A 376 -7.19 -31.38 -23.46
N PHE A 377 -7.19 -30.45 -22.50
CA PHE A 377 -8.38 -29.88 -21.89
C PHE A 377 -8.31 -28.35 -21.97
N HIS A 378 -9.46 -27.68 -21.91
CA HIS A 378 -9.55 -26.23 -21.84
C HIS A 378 -10.44 -25.83 -20.66
N LEU A 379 -10.12 -24.69 -20.06
CA LEU A 379 -10.83 -24.18 -18.90
C LEU A 379 -12.12 -23.47 -19.34
N ARG A 380 -13.27 -23.91 -18.83
CA ARG A 380 -14.55 -23.23 -19.02
C ARG A 380 -15.38 -23.29 -17.74
N GLY A 381 -15.66 -22.12 -17.16
CA GLY A 381 -16.47 -22.03 -15.94
C GLY A 381 -15.86 -22.74 -14.72
N GLY A 382 -14.52 -22.77 -14.63
CA GLY A 382 -13.81 -23.47 -13.55
C GLY A 382 -13.67 -24.98 -13.77
N LEU A 383 -14.13 -25.54 -14.89
CA LEU A 383 -14.01 -26.96 -15.17
C LEU A 383 -13.10 -27.20 -16.38
N CYS A 384 -12.33 -28.30 -16.33
CA CYS A 384 -11.50 -28.73 -17.44
C CYS A 384 -12.28 -29.63 -18.39
N LEU A 385 -12.66 -29.07 -19.53
CA LEU A 385 -13.41 -29.77 -20.56
C LEU A 385 -12.46 -30.32 -21.62
N GLU A 386 -12.65 -31.58 -21.98
CA GLU A 386 -11.84 -32.24 -23.01
C GLU A 386 -11.90 -31.48 -24.34
N ASN A 387 -10.74 -31.21 -24.94
CA ASN A 387 -10.65 -30.56 -26.24
C ASN A 387 -11.21 -31.51 -27.31
N LYS A 388 -12.13 -30.99 -28.12
CA LYS A 388 -12.69 -31.69 -29.28
C LYS A 388 -12.29 -30.94 -30.54
N CYS A 389 -11.57 -31.62 -31.41
CA CYS A 389 -11.07 -31.06 -32.66
C CYS A 389 -12.12 -31.19 -33.77
N LEU A 390 -12.00 -30.31 -34.75
CA LEU A 390 -12.68 -30.47 -36.02
C LEU A 390 -11.80 -31.32 -36.95
N CYS A 391 -12.42 -32.02 -37.88
CA CYS A 391 -11.72 -32.77 -38.90
C CYS A 391 -12.56 -32.77 -40.17
N ALA A 392 -12.00 -32.19 -41.23
CA ALA A 392 -12.60 -32.31 -42.55
C ALA A 392 -12.36 -33.74 -43.07
N HIS A 393 -13.41 -34.39 -43.56
CA HIS A 393 -13.34 -35.73 -44.15
C HIS A 393 -12.87 -36.84 -43.18
N GLY A 394 -13.20 -36.72 -41.89
CA GLY A 394 -12.86 -37.73 -40.89
C GLY A 394 -13.50 -37.46 -39.52
N LYS A 395 -13.01 -38.17 -38.50
CA LYS A 395 -13.41 -38.00 -37.11
C LYS A 395 -12.40 -37.10 -36.40
N GLY A 396 -12.88 -36.06 -35.74
CA GLY A 396 -12.02 -35.13 -34.97
C GLY A 396 -11.35 -35.80 -33.77
N ALA A 397 -10.07 -35.47 -33.55
CA ALA A 397 -9.29 -35.90 -32.40
C ALA A 397 -9.85 -35.34 -31.07
N LYS A 398 -9.54 -36.01 -29.97
CA LYS A 398 -9.93 -35.61 -28.62
C LYS A 398 -8.74 -35.64 -27.65
N GLY A 399 -8.89 -34.96 -26.51
CA GLY A 399 -7.90 -34.98 -25.43
C GLY A 399 -6.55 -34.45 -25.90
N GLN A 400 -5.45 -35.10 -25.50
CA GLN A 400 -4.08 -34.64 -25.81
C GLN A 400 -3.77 -34.55 -27.31
N SER A 401 -4.44 -35.35 -28.14
CA SER A 401 -4.32 -35.27 -29.60
C SER A 401 -4.99 -34.03 -30.20
N CYS A 402 -5.74 -33.28 -29.38
CA CYS A 402 -6.39 -32.03 -29.74
C CYS A 402 -5.82 -30.85 -28.93
N PRO A 403 -4.91 -30.04 -29.51
CA PRO A 403 -4.15 -29.03 -28.76
C PRO A 403 -5.02 -27.90 -28.20
N TYR A 404 -6.07 -27.50 -28.93
CA TYR A 404 -7.07 -26.54 -28.47
C TYR A 404 -8.44 -26.87 -29.09
N PRO A 405 -9.56 -26.46 -28.47
CA PRO A 405 -10.90 -26.73 -28.98
C PRO A 405 -11.08 -26.22 -30.40
N GLY A 406 -11.62 -27.06 -31.27
CA GLY A 406 -11.89 -26.70 -32.65
C GLY A 406 -10.68 -26.72 -33.59
N ALA A 407 -9.48 -27.09 -33.12
CA ALA A 407 -8.33 -27.25 -34.01
C ALA A 407 -8.63 -28.29 -35.11
N GLU A 408 -8.02 -28.14 -36.29
CA GLU A 408 -8.16 -29.09 -37.39
C GLU A 408 -7.20 -30.28 -37.16
N ARG A 409 -7.68 -31.31 -36.46
CA ARG A 409 -6.95 -32.57 -36.28
C ARG A 409 -7.88 -33.76 -36.29
N CYS A 410 -7.47 -34.76 -37.07
CA CYS A 410 -8.20 -35.99 -37.31
C CYS A 410 -7.64 -37.15 -36.48
N GLU A 411 -8.53 -37.90 -35.84
CA GLU A 411 -8.25 -39.20 -35.23
C GLU A 411 -8.24 -40.31 -36.30
N SER A 412 -9.17 -40.21 -37.24
CA SER A 412 -9.31 -41.14 -38.35
C SER A 412 -9.93 -40.44 -39.57
N CYS A 413 -9.68 -40.99 -40.75
CA CYS A 413 -10.16 -40.43 -42.01
C CYS A 413 -11.28 -41.29 -42.62
N SER A 414 -12.21 -40.63 -43.31
CA SER A 414 -13.23 -41.28 -44.12
C SER A 414 -12.61 -41.98 -45.34
N SER A 415 -13.36 -42.89 -45.95
CA SER A 415 -12.92 -43.63 -47.14
C SER A 415 -12.49 -42.68 -48.28
N GLY A 416 -11.35 -42.97 -48.92
CA GLY A 416 -10.75 -42.12 -49.96
C GLY A 416 -9.73 -41.11 -49.43
N PHE A 417 -9.55 -41.02 -48.12
CA PHE A 417 -8.56 -40.15 -47.49
C PHE A 417 -7.57 -40.98 -46.66
N GLU A 418 -6.36 -40.45 -46.48
CA GLU A 418 -5.30 -41.02 -45.64
C GLU A 418 -4.86 -39.98 -44.60
N LEU A 419 -4.62 -40.45 -43.38
CA LEU A 419 -4.22 -39.59 -42.26
C LEU A 419 -2.73 -39.26 -42.40
N ALA A 420 -2.43 -38.00 -42.70
CA ALA A 420 -1.05 -37.51 -42.81
C ALA A 420 -0.90 -36.25 -41.96
N TYR A 421 0.07 -36.25 -41.04
CA TYR A 421 0.36 -35.13 -40.13
C TYR A 421 -0.85 -34.63 -39.30
N GLY A 422 -1.86 -35.48 -39.09
CA GLY A 422 -3.06 -35.14 -38.33
C GLY A 422 -4.19 -34.54 -39.17
N THR A 423 -4.06 -34.46 -40.50
CA THR A 423 -5.15 -34.07 -41.41
C THR A 423 -5.48 -35.21 -42.38
N CYS A 424 -6.68 -35.17 -42.96
CA CYS A 424 -7.12 -36.16 -43.93
C CYS A 424 -6.85 -35.66 -45.35
N ASN A 425 -5.80 -36.17 -45.97
CA ASN A 425 -5.43 -35.85 -47.34
C ASN A 425 -6.05 -36.87 -48.31
N TYR A 426 -6.34 -36.45 -49.53
CA TYR A 426 -6.82 -37.36 -50.56
C TYR A 426 -5.78 -38.46 -50.81
N LYS A 427 -6.24 -39.71 -50.89
CA LYS A 427 -5.42 -40.79 -51.45
C LYS A 427 -5.10 -40.44 -52.91
N GLN A 428 -3.85 -40.55 -53.29
CA GLN A 428 -3.36 -40.26 -54.62
C GLN A 428 -2.90 -41.56 -55.28
N CYS A 429 -3.56 -41.92 -56.37
CA CYS A 429 -3.15 -43.09 -57.13
C CYS A 429 -1.95 -42.74 -58.01
N SER A 430 -1.09 -43.73 -58.25
CA SER A 430 -0.01 -43.59 -59.22
C SER A 430 -0.54 -43.85 -60.63
N CYS A 431 0.05 -43.21 -61.63
CA CYS A 431 -0.28 -43.46 -63.01
C CYS A 431 0.94 -43.17 -63.88
N ASP A 432 1.50 -44.22 -64.47
CA ASP A 432 2.58 -44.08 -65.43
C ASP A 432 2.02 -43.50 -66.74
N ASN A 433 2.64 -42.44 -67.25
CA ASN A 433 2.24 -41.75 -68.49
C ASN A 433 0.82 -41.16 -68.46
N GLY A 434 0.35 -40.76 -67.28
CA GLY A 434 -0.93 -40.06 -67.12
C GLY A 434 -1.09 -39.40 -65.75
N ILE A 435 -2.32 -39.05 -65.40
CA ILE A 435 -2.67 -38.45 -64.11
C ILE A 435 -3.47 -39.48 -63.30
N GLY A 436 -2.99 -39.81 -62.10
CA GLY A 436 -3.68 -40.73 -61.20
C GLY A 436 -5.01 -40.20 -60.69
N THR A 437 -5.91 -41.09 -60.29
CA THR A 437 -7.17 -40.72 -59.63
C THR A 437 -6.92 -40.20 -58.21
N LEU A 438 -7.82 -39.34 -57.72
CA LEU A 438 -7.77 -38.80 -56.35
C LEU A 438 -8.98 -39.27 -55.54
N GLY A 439 -8.78 -39.38 -54.23
CA GLY A 439 -9.85 -39.55 -53.26
C GLY A 439 -10.51 -40.92 -53.28
N PRO A 440 -11.86 -41.02 -53.26
CA PRO A 440 -12.57 -42.30 -53.15
C PRO A 440 -12.35 -43.22 -54.36
N ASN A 441 -11.96 -42.67 -55.51
CA ASN A 441 -11.58 -43.46 -56.70
C ASN A 441 -10.18 -44.05 -56.60
N CYS A 442 -9.47 -43.80 -55.50
CA CYS A 442 -8.17 -44.38 -55.19
C CYS A 442 -8.27 -45.22 -53.90
N SER A 443 -8.45 -46.53 -54.04
CA SER A 443 -8.67 -47.44 -52.92
C SER A 443 -7.48 -47.48 -51.94
N LYS A 444 -6.26 -47.37 -52.48
CA LYS A 444 -5.00 -47.36 -51.72
C LYS A 444 -4.04 -46.35 -52.36
N ASP A 445 -3.42 -45.53 -51.53
CA ASP A 445 -2.42 -44.56 -51.98
C ASP A 445 -1.28 -45.26 -52.75
N GLY A 446 -0.86 -44.63 -53.84
CA GLY A 446 0.15 -45.16 -54.77
C GLY A 446 -0.31 -46.31 -55.68
N MET A 447 -1.56 -46.80 -55.58
CA MET A 447 -2.05 -47.87 -56.47
C MET A 447 -2.14 -47.36 -57.93
N PRO A 448 -1.79 -48.19 -58.94
CA PRO A 448 -1.92 -47.81 -60.34
C PRO A 448 -3.40 -47.65 -60.75
N ASN A 449 -3.84 -46.41 -60.94
CA ASN A 449 -5.18 -46.08 -61.42
C ASN A 449 -5.18 -44.70 -62.09
N CYS A 450 -5.32 -44.68 -63.41
CA CYS A 450 -5.25 -43.48 -64.24
C CYS A 450 -6.63 -42.85 -64.47
N SER A 451 -6.74 -41.55 -64.22
CA SER A 451 -7.92 -40.73 -64.58
C SER A 451 -7.90 -40.31 -66.05
N ARG A 452 -6.71 -40.01 -66.58
CA ARG A 452 -6.46 -39.64 -67.98
C ARG A 452 -5.01 -39.91 -68.33
N CYS A 453 -4.73 -40.08 -69.61
CA CYS A 453 -3.40 -40.33 -70.14
C CYS A 453 -2.78 -39.09 -70.78
N PHE A 454 -1.45 -39.01 -70.76
CA PHE A 454 -0.72 -38.00 -71.52
C PHE A 454 -0.79 -38.30 -73.03
N GLU A 455 -0.39 -37.31 -73.82
CA GLU A 455 -0.36 -37.44 -75.27
C GLU A 455 0.51 -38.63 -75.72
N GLY A 456 0.09 -39.32 -76.77
CA GLY A 456 0.70 -40.57 -77.24
C GLY A 456 0.27 -41.83 -76.49
N TYR A 457 -0.57 -41.72 -75.46
CA TYR A 457 -1.16 -42.85 -74.74
C TYR A 457 -2.69 -42.78 -74.79
N HIS A 458 -3.35 -43.91 -74.62
CA HIS A 458 -4.81 -44.00 -74.52
C HIS A 458 -5.20 -44.78 -73.25
N LEU A 459 -6.32 -44.38 -72.66
CA LEU A 459 -6.79 -44.96 -71.41
C LEU A 459 -7.53 -46.28 -71.70
N ARG A 460 -7.00 -47.38 -71.18
CA ARG A 460 -7.62 -48.72 -71.25
C ARG A 460 -7.52 -49.39 -69.88
N ASN A 461 -8.65 -49.85 -69.34
CA ASN A 461 -8.71 -50.50 -68.02
C ASN A 461 -7.99 -49.72 -66.91
N GLN A 462 -8.17 -48.39 -66.87
CA GLN A 462 -7.53 -47.49 -65.89
C GLN A 462 -5.98 -47.46 -65.97
N LYS A 463 -5.40 -47.87 -67.09
CA LYS A 463 -3.96 -47.76 -67.39
C LYS A 463 -3.73 -47.03 -68.71
N CYS A 464 -2.59 -46.38 -68.83
CA CYS A 464 -2.19 -45.69 -70.03
C CYS A 464 -1.34 -46.59 -70.92
N GLU A 465 -1.95 -47.06 -72.00
CA GLU A 465 -1.29 -47.89 -73.01
C GLU A 465 -0.84 -46.99 -74.16
N MET A 466 0.41 -47.17 -74.62
CA MET A 466 0.97 -46.39 -75.74
C MET A 466 0.12 -46.62 -77.00
N LYS A 467 -0.20 -45.53 -77.71
CA LYS A 467 -0.90 -45.63 -78.99
C LYS A 467 0.03 -46.23 -80.02
N ASN A 468 -0.30 -47.43 -80.49
CA ASN A 468 0.41 -48.10 -81.56
C ASN A 468 -0.47 -48.12 -82.80
N CYS A 469 0.01 -47.52 -83.89
CA CYS A 469 -0.66 -47.54 -85.17
C CYS A 469 -0.34 -48.85 -85.91
N THR A 470 -1.00 -49.09 -87.03
CA THR A 470 -0.66 -50.15 -87.99
C THR A 470 -0.01 -49.53 -89.22
N CYS A 471 0.83 -50.30 -89.90
CA CYS A 471 1.40 -49.91 -91.19
C CYS A 471 1.66 -51.18 -92.02
N GLY A 472 1.00 -51.31 -93.16
CA GLY A 472 1.07 -52.51 -93.99
C GLY A 472 2.35 -52.67 -94.82
N ASN A 473 3.08 -51.58 -95.12
CA ASN A 473 4.27 -51.58 -96.00
C ASN A 473 5.37 -50.65 -95.46
N GLY A 474 5.59 -50.71 -94.14
CA GLY A 474 6.55 -49.86 -93.45
C GLY A 474 6.51 -50.03 -91.94
N THR A 475 7.15 -49.09 -91.23
CA THR A 475 7.17 -49.06 -89.77
C THR A 475 5.96 -48.28 -89.27
N ALA A 476 5.19 -48.86 -88.36
CA ALA A 476 4.06 -48.15 -87.74
C ALA A 476 4.52 -46.96 -86.88
N ALA A 477 3.73 -45.88 -86.89
CA ALA A 477 3.90 -44.77 -85.95
C ALA A 477 3.49 -45.20 -84.53
N THR A 478 4.16 -44.66 -83.51
CA THR A 478 3.87 -44.94 -82.10
C THR A 478 3.84 -43.65 -81.29
N GLY A 479 3.21 -43.71 -80.11
CA GLY A 479 3.16 -42.56 -79.20
C GLY A 479 2.43 -41.37 -79.82
N PRO A 480 2.96 -40.13 -79.73
CA PRO A 480 2.29 -38.93 -80.20
C PRO A 480 2.08 -38.89 -81.73
N ASP A 481 2.94 -39.56 -82.50
CA ASP A 481 2.83 -39.65 -83.96
C ASP A 481 1.69 -40.57 -84.42
N CYS A 482 1.04 -41.27 -83.48
CA CYS A 482 -0.13 -42.10 -83.70
C CYS A 482 -1.40 -41.43 -83.13
N PRO A 483 -2.26 -40.82 -83.97
CA PRO A 483 -3.44 -40.08 -83.51
C PRO A 483 -4.41 -40.93 -82.67
N ALA A 484 -4.63 -42.18 -83.10
CA ALA A 484 -5.53 -43.14 -82.46
C ALA A 484 -4.94 -44.56 -82.53
N PRO A 485 -5.16 -45.42 -81.51
CA PRO A 485 -4.67 -46.80 -81.52
C PRO A 485 -5.22 -47.57 -82.72
N SER A 486 -4.38 -48.42 -83.31
CA SER A 486 -4.70 -49.26 -84.48
C SER A 486 -5.11 -48.48 -85.74
N LEU A 487 -4.83 -47.17 -85.81
CA LEU A 487 -4.99 -46.40 -87.04
C LEU A 487 -3.86 -46.76 -88.03
N GLU A 488 -4.16 -46.80 -89.33
CA GLU A 488 -3.15 -46.99 -90.36
C GLU A 488 -2.32 -45.71 -90.52
N GLN A 489 -1.13 -45.67 -89.91
CA GLN A 489 -0.19 -44.56 -89.93
C GLN A 489 1.25 -45.09 -89.84
N CYS A 490 2.04 -44.73 -90.84
CA CYS A 490 3.42 -45.16 -91.00
C CYS A 490 4.40 -44.03 -90.62
N SER A 491 5.44 -44.37 -89.85
CA SER A 491 6.58 -43.48 -89.56
C SER A 491 7.65 -43.51 -90.65
N SER A 492 7.79 -44.67 -91.31
CA SER A 492 8.68 -44.86 -92.45
C SER A 492 8.11 -45.94 -93.37
N CYS A 493 8.53 -45.96 -94.63
CA CYS A 493 8.08 -46.96 -95.61
C CYS A 493 9.19 -47.93 -96.00
N ASP A 494 8.80 -49.16 -96.32
CA ASP A 494 9.70 -50.17 -96.85
C ASP A 494 10.23 -49.77 -98.25
N PRO A 495 11.39 -50.29 -98.69
CA PRO A 495 11.93 -50.01 -100.01
C PRO A 495 10.91 -50.29 -101.14
N GLY A 496 10.78 -49.34 -102.08
CA GLY A 496 9.78 -49.39 -103.16
C GLY A 496 8.46 -48.69 -102.83
N PHE A 497 8.29 -48.19 -101.60
CA PHE A 497 7.16 -47.36 -101.19
C PHE A 497 7.65 -45.97 -100.75
N GLU A 498 6.80 -44.97 -100.91
CA GLU A 498 7.01 -43.60 -100.44
C GLU A 498 5.90 -43.19 -99.47
N LEU A 499 6.30 -42.42 -98.44
CA LEU A 499 5.38 -41.96 -97.41
C LEU A 499 4.57 -40.77 -97.94
N GLN A 500 3.27 -40.97 -98.14
CA GLN A 500 2.34 -39.93 -98.53
C GLN A 500 1.20 -39.86 -97.52
N ASN A 501 1.02 -38.71 -96.87
CA ASN A 501 -0.04 -38.46 -95.88
C ASN A 501 -0.14 -39.56 -94.80
N GLY A 502 1.01 -40.04 -94.31
CA GLY A 502 1.05 -41.08 -93.27
C GLY A 502 0.84 -42.51 -93.77
N GLN A 503 0.72 -42.74 -95.07
CA GLN A 503 0.55 -44.06 -95.67
C GLN A 503 1.67 -44.37 -96.67
N CYS A 504 2.10 -45.62 -96.71
CA CYS A 504 3.10 -46.08 -97.66
C CYS A 504 2.45 -46.45 -98.99
N ARG A 505 2.71 -45.65 -100.02
CA ARG A 505 2.21 -45.85 -101.39
C ARG A 505 3.34 -46.29 -102.31
N VAL A 506 3.04 -47.12 -103.30
CA VAL A 506 4.05 -47.64 -104.24
C VAL A 506 4.71 -46.48 -104.99
N LYS A 507 6.04 -46.45 -105.03
CA LYS A 507 6.81 -45.49 -105.84
C LYS A 507 6.56 -45.76 -107.32
N LYS A 508 6.22 -44.70 -108.07
CA LYS A 508 6.03 -44.77 -109.52
C LYS A 508 7.07 -43.90 -110.21
N CYS A 509 7.84 -44.51 -111.11
CA CYS A 509 8.81 -43.78 -111.90
C CYS A 509 8.11 -43.02 -113.02
N GLN A 510 8.79 -42.03 -113.57
CA GLN A 510 8.41 -41.47 -114.86
C GLN A 510 9.18 -42.21 -115.95
N CYS A 511 8.57 -42.36 -117.13
CA CYS A 511 9.20 -43.01 -118.27
C CYS A 511 8.66 -42.39 -119.54
N ASP A 512 9.55 -41.77 -120.30
CA ASP A 512 9.24 -41.25 -121.61
C ASP A 512 9.35 -42.37 -122.65
N HIS A 513 8.37 -42.43 -123.55
CA HIS A 513 8.33 -43.39 -124.66
C HIS A 513 8.31 -44.87 -124.23
N GLY A 514 7.81 -45.17 -123.02
CA GLY A 514 7.69 -46.51 -122.48
C GLY A 514 6.71 -46.64 -121.30
N HIS A 515 6.69 -47.81 -120.67
CA HIS A 515 5.94 -48.06 -119.45
C HIS A 515 6.82 -47.80 -118.23
N ALA A 516 6.36 -46.95 -117.32
CA ALA A 516 7.06 -46.62 -116.08
C ALA A 516 7.21 -47.83 -115.16
N ALA A 517 8.39 -47.99 -114.56
CA ALA A 517 8.60 -48.97 -113.50
C ALA A 517 7.90 -48.55 -112.19
N GLU A 518 7.39 -49.54 -111.44
CA GLU A 518 6.77 -49.35 -110.12
C GLU A 518 7.50 -50.15 -109.02
N GLY A 519 7.34 -49.72 -107.77
CA GLY A 519 7.85 -50.43 -106.60
C GLY A 519 9.37 -50.42 -106.50
N ILE A 520 9.98 -51.55 -106.10
CA ILE A 520 11.44 -51.65 -105.92
C ILE A 520 12.24 -51.42 -107.21
N ARG A 521 11.62 -51.65 -108.38
CA ARG A 521 12.25 -51.39 -109.69
C ARG A 521 12.35 -49.89 -109.98
N CYS A 522 11.50 -49.09 -109.36
CA CYS A 522 11.64 -47.64 -109.26
C CYS A 522 12.45 -47.28 -108.01
N GLY A 523 13.74 -47.68 -107.98
CA GLY A 523 14.62 -47.59 -106.80
C GLY A 523 14.81 -46.17 -106.28
N ASN A 524 15.96 -45.55 -106.56
CA ASN A 524 16.22 -44.13 -106.27
C ASN A 524 16.09 -43.23 -107.51
N HIS A 525 15.66 -43.81 -108.63
CA HIS A 525 15.53 -43.10 -109.89
C HIS A 525 14.14 -42.48 -109.97
N SER A 526 14.04 -41.20 -110.32
CA SER A 526 12.75 -40.57 -110.64
C SER A 526 12.28 -40.92 -112.06
N TRP A 527 13.17 -41.47 -112.89
CA TRP A 527 12.94 -41.78 -114.29
C TRP A 527 13.51 -43.17 -114.63
N TYR A 528 12.63 -44.14 -114.86
CA TYR A 528 13.01 -45.52 -115.22
C TYR A 528 11.86 -46.23 -115.94
N CYS A 529 12.18 -46.84 -117.07
CA CYS A 529 11.26 -47.59 -117.91
C CYS A 529 11.35 -49.09 -117.66
N GLU A 530 10.23 -49.76 -117.43
CA GLU A 530 10.14 -51.23 -117.42
C GLU A 530 10.21 -51.81 -118.83
N SER A 531 9.62 -51.12 -119.80
CA SER A 531 9.60 -51.52 -121.21
C SER A 531 9.38 -50.30 -122.09
N CYS A 532 9.74 -50.41 -123.38
CA CYS A 532 9.65 -49.32 -124.33
C CYS A 532 8.53 -49.52 -125.35
N TRP A 533 7.94 -48.42 -125.81
CA TRP A 533 6.96 -48.46 -126.89
C TRP A 533 7.63 -48.78 -128.24
N ASN A 534 6.83 -49.22 -129.21
CA ASN A 534 7.33 -49.57 -130.54
C ASN A 534 8.04 -48.38 -131.23
N GLY A 535 9.18 -48.64 -131.88
CA GLY A 535 10.10 -47.65 -132.43
C GLY A 535 11.21 -47.22 -131.47
N TYR A 536 11.22 -47.73 -130.23
CA TYR A 536 12.26 -47.51 -129.24
C TYR A 536 12.72 -48.85 -128.65
N HIS A 537 13.97 -48.91 -128.18
CA HIS A 537 14.51 -50.06 -127.47
C HIS A 537 14.99 -49.64 -126.08
N LEU A 538 14.93 -50.58 -125.13
CA LEU A 538 15.33 -50.34 -123.75
C LEU A 538 16.85 -50.39 -123.63
N PHE A 539 17.46 -49.29 -123.23
CA PHE A 539 18.88 -49.21 -122.95
C PHE A 539 19.10 -48.48 -121.62
N ASN A 540 19.72 -49.16 -120.66
CA ASN A 540 20.03 -48.64 -119.31
C ASN A 540 18.85 -47.97 -118.56
N GLY A 541 17.64 -48.54 -118.69
CA GLY A 541 16.44 -48.03 -118.02
C GLY A 541 15.74 -46.86 -118.74
N THR A 542 16.21 -46.47 -119.92
CA THR A 542 15.62 -45.44 -120.77
C THR A 542 15.28 -45.99 -122.15
N CYS A 543 14.25 -45.42 -122.78
CA CYS A 543 13.80 -45.81 -124.11
C CYS A 543 14.45 -44.93 -125.18
N ASN A 544 15.37 -45.52 -125.93
CA ASN A 544 16.11 -44.86 -127.00
C ASN A 544 15.49 -45.21 -128.36
N GLU A 545 15.45 -44.26 -129.29
CA GLU A 545 14.85 -44.45 -130.62
C GLU A 545 15.63 -45.52 -131.42
N ASN A 546 14.93 -46.42 -132.11
CA ASN A 546 15.56 -47.45 -132.93
C ASN A 546 16.29 -46.83 -134.13
N GLN A 547 17.55 -47.21 -134.36
CA GLN A 547 18.33 -46.78 -135.51
C GLN A 547 18.60 -47.96 -136.44
N CYS A 548 18.12 -47.88 -137.69
CA CYS A 548 18.36 -48.93 -138.66
C CYS A 548 19.70 -48.74 -139.38
N ASN A 549 20.28 -49.85 -139.78
CA ASN A 549 21.42 -49.87 -140.68
C ASN A 549 20.93 -49.92 -142.13
N CYS A 550 21.68 -49.29 -143.04
CA CYS A 550 21.46 -49.42 -144.46
C CYS A 550 22.80 -49.49 -145.17
N GLN A 551 23.01 -50.54 -145.95
CA GLN A 551 24.21 -50.66 -146.78
C GLN A 551 23.98 -49.94 -148.10
N ASN A 552 24.91 -49.04 -148.45
CA ASN A 552 24.87 -48.20 -149.66
C ASN A 552 23.67 -47.24 -149.71
N GLY A 553 23.21 -46.81 -148.54
CA GLY A 553 22.17 -45.81 -148.36
C GLY A 553 22.12 -45.34 -146.92
N GLU A 554 21.06 -44.62 -146.57
CA GLU A 554 20.83 -44.14 -145.20
C GLU A 554 19.79 -44.98 -144.49
N GLY A 555 20.03 -45.29 -143.22
CA GLY A 555 19.10 -46.03 -142.37
C GLY A 555 17.86 -45.21 -142.00
N THR A 556 16.75 -45.89 -141.73
CA THR A 556 15.56 -45.28 -141.11
C THR A 556 15.67 -45.16 -139.59
N PHE A 557 14.94 -44.25 -138.96
CA PHE A 557 14.86 -44.10 -137.50
C PHE A 557 13.45 -44.40 -136.96
N GLY A 558 13.37 -44.67 -135.66
CA GLY A 558 12.14 -44.77 -134.88
C GLY A 558 11.22 -45.89 -135.36
N LYS A 559 9.94 -45.59 -135.50
CA LYS A 559 8.92 -46.58 -135.90
C LYS A 559 9.15 -47.19 -137.29
N SER A 560 9.91 -46.52 -138.16
CA SER A 560 10.28 -47.07 -139.47
C SER A 560 11.38 -48.13 -139.34
N CYS A 561 12.02 -48.22 -138.17
CA CYS A 561 13.00 -49.23 -137.83
C CYS A 561 12.40 -50.27 -136.86
N SER A 562 12.16 -51.48 -137.37
CA SER A 562 11.49 -52.56 -136.62
C SER A 562 12.23 -52.98 -135.36
N SER A 563 13.56 -52.86 -135.35
CA SER A 563 14.41 -53.08 -134.19
C SER A 563 15.73 -52.34 -134.42
N ASP A 564 16.37 -51.86 -133.36
CA ASP A 564 17.69 -51.25 -133.45
C ASP A 564 18.68 -52.14 -134.22
N GLY A 565 19.42 -51.55 -135.15
CA GLY A 565 20.36 -52.23 -136.05
C GLY A 565 19.76 -52.99 -137.24
N ALA A 566 18.42 -53.02 -137.42
CA ALA A 566 17.79 -53.72 -138.54
C ALA A 566 18.15 -53.10 -139.90
N GLN A 567 18.13 -53.90 -140.98
CA GLN A 567 18.39 -53.42 -142.33
C GLN A 567 17.13 -52.76 -142.91
N ASN A 568 17.10 -51.42 -142.98
CA ASN A 568 16.05 -50.67 -143.65
C ASN A 568 16.56 -49.31 -144.14
N CYS A 569 16.52 -49.10 -145.44
CA CYS A 569 17.02 -47.92 -146.11
C CYS A 569 15.93 -46.86 -146.33
N SER A 570 16.14 -45.64 -145.86
CA SER A 570 15.30 -44.46 -146.14
C SER A 570 15.56 -43.91 -147.54
N ARG A 571 16.81 -43.94 -147.98
CA ARG A 571 17.26 -43.57 -149.33
C ARG A 571 18.53 -44.32 -149.71
N CYS A 572 18.78 -44.43 -151.01
CA CYS A 572 19.97 -45.07 -151.55
C CYS A 572 20.97 -44.05 -152.09
N PHE A 573 22.26 -44.36 -151.98
CA PHE A 573 23.31 -43.56 -152.61
C PHE A 573 23.27 -43.71 -154.14
N ASP A 574 23.92 -42.78 -154.84
CA ASP A 574 23.94 -42.75 -156.31
C ASP A 574 24.50 -44.03 -156.92
N GLY A 575 24.00 -44.40 -158.10
CA GLY A 575 24.30 -45.68 -158.74
C GLY A 575 23.50 -46.88 -158.18
N TYR A 576 22.69 -46.68 -157.13
CA TYR A 576 21.75 -47.65 -156.59
C TYR A 576 20.30 -47.12 -156.71
N TYR A 577 19.33 -48.03 -156.73
CA TYR A 577 17.91 -47.69 -156.61
C TYR A 577 17.30 -48.48 -155.45
N HIS A 578 16.24 -47.90 -154.87
CA HIS A 578 15.57 -48.49 -153.73
C HIS A 578 14.63 -49.61 -154.17
N ARG A 579 14.79 -50.80 -153.59
CA ARG A 579 13.85 -51.92 -153.74
C ARG A 579 13.82 -52.72 -152.44
N ASN A 580 12.61 -52.96 -151.92
CA ASN A 580 12.36 -53.75 -150.71
C ASN A 580 13.27 -53.35 -149.53
N ALA A 581 13.27 -52.04 -149.19
CA ALA A 581 14.04 -51.50 -148.06
C ALA A 581 15.57 -51.67 -148.17
N SER A 582 16.08 -52.03 -149.34
CA SER A 582 17.50 -52.19 -149.64
C SER A 582 17.90 -51.42 -150.89
N CYS A 583 19.18 -51.10 -150.99
CA CYS A 583 19.75 -50.37 -152.11
C CYS A 583 20.44 -51.33 -153.08
N ILE A 584 19.90 -51.42 -154.31
CA ILE A 584 20.36 -52.36 -155.34
C ILE A 584 21.01 -51.59 -156.48
N ALA A 585 22.15 -52.06 -156.98
CA ALA A 585 22.91 -51.38 -158.03
C ALA A 585 22.13 -51.32 -159.35
N LYS A 586 22.13 -50.15 -160.01
CA LYS A 586 21.51 -49.96 -161.34
C LYS A 586 22.29 -50.71 -162.42
N LYS A 587 21.60 -51.36 -163.35
CA LYS A 587 22.17 -52.07 -164.51
C LYS A 587 21.41 -51.71 -165.78
N CYS A 588 22.10 -51.14 -166.75
CA CYS A 588 21.51 -50.81 -168.04
C CYS A 588 21.57 -52.03 -168.97
N THR A 589 20.89 -51.96 -170.09
CA THR A 589 20.97 -52.92 -171.21
C THR A 589 21.64 -52.24 -172.40
N CYS A 590 22.30 -52.99 -173.27
CA CYS A 590 22.90 -52.42 -174.48
C CYS A 590 22.90 -53.49 -175.57
N THR A 591 22.36 -53.11 -176.73
CA THR A 591 22.36 -53.95 -177.93
C THR A 591 23.51 -53.49 -178.82
N ASN A 592 24.30 -54.43 -179.34
CA ASN A 592 25.49 -54.19 -180.17
C ASN A 592 26.63 -53.42 -179.44
N GLY A 593 26.72 -53.59 -178.12
CA GLY A 593 27.76 -53.01 -177.26
C GLY A 593 27.69 -53.54 -175.82
N THR A 594 28.49 -52.96 -174.93
CA THR A 594 28.47 -53.25 -173.48
C THR A 594 27.57 -52.30 -172.74
N ALA A 595 26.75 -52.83 -171.83
CA ALA A 595 25.80 -52.02 -171.07
C ALA A 595 26.48 -51.30 -169.89
N ALA A 596 26.03 -50.06 -169.64
CA ALA A 596 26.49 -49.28 -168.50
C ALA A 596 25.99 -49.87 -167.16
N VAL A 597 26.74 -49.70 -166.07
CA VAL A 597 26.38 -50.16 -164.72
C VAL A 597 26.62 -49.08 -163.67
N ARG A 598 25.89 -49.15 -162.56
CA ARG A 598 25.95 -48.21 -161.41
C ARG A 598 25.74 -46.76 -161.85
N GLU A 599 26.62 -45.83 -161.46
CA GLU A 599 26.51 -44.41 -161.76
C GLU A 599 26.50 -44.11 -163.26
N ALA A 600 27.21 -44.91 -164.06
CA ALA A 600 27.21 -44.78 -165.51
C ALA A 600 25.86 -45.19 -166.15
N CYS A 601 24.98 -45.83 -165.39
CA CYS A 601 23.63 -46.19 -165.81
C CYS A 601 22.61 -45.18 -165.24
N PRO A 602 22.04 -44.28 -166.06
CA PRO A 602 21.12 -43.25 -165.56
C PRO A 602 19.90 -43.85 -164.85
N LEU A 603 19.35 -44.93 -165.42
CA LEU A 603 18.16 -45.61 -164.94
C LEU A 603 18.26 -47.14 -165.12
N ASP A 604 17.89 -47.91 -164.10
CA ASP A 604 17.92 -49.38 -164.15
C ASP A 604 17.07 -49.91 -165.31
N GLY A 605 17.62 -50.87 -166.08
CA GLY A 605 16.97 -51.49 -167.23
C GLY A 605 16.98 -50.67 -168.53
N MET A 606 17.41 -49.39 -168.50
CA MET A 606 17.45 -48.54 -169.69
C MET A 606 18.46 -49.04 -170.73
N ALA A 607 18.16 -48.89 -172.02
CA ALA A 607 19.10 -49.15 -173.10
C ALA A 607 20.17 -48.04 -173.13
N PHE A 608 21.32 -48.29 -172.52
CA PHE A 608 22.44 -47.35 -172.46
C PHE A 608 23.77 -48.11 -172.44
N CYS A 609 24.58 -47.81 -173.44
CA CYS A 609 25.83 -48.47 -173.73
C CYS A 609 27.01 -47.69 -173.15
N SER A 610 27.93 -48.37 -172.48
CA SER A 610 29.23 -47.79 -172.11
C SER A 610 30.19 -47.76 -173.31
N SER A 611 30.04 -48.68 -174.25
CA SER A 611 30.80 -48.72 -175.52
C SER A 611 30.12 -49.61 -176.57
N CYS A 612 30.42 -49.39 -177.86
CA CYS A 612 29.84 -50.12 -179.00
C CYS A 612 30.81 -51.13 -179.62
N GLN A 613 30.26 -52.15 -180.27
CA GLN A 613 31.00 -53.17 -181.02
C GLN A 613 31.31 -52.67 -182.46
N ASP A 614 32.42 -53.14 -183.04
CA ASP A 614 32.93 -52.66 -184.34
C ASP A 614 31.89 -52.73 -185.48
N GLY A 615 31.84 -51.67 -186.29
CA GLY A 615 30.80 -51.45 -187.32
C GLY A 615 29.63 -50.57 -186.85
N PHE A 616 29.54 -50.26 -185.55
CA PHE A 616 28.53 -49.37 -184.96
C PHE A 616 29.19 -48.23 -184.17
N ARG A 617 28.62 -47.02 -184.24
CA ARG A 617 29.11 -45.85 -183.49
C ARG A 617 28.15 -45.49 -182.35
N LEU A 618 28.72 -45.13 -181.18
CA LEU A 618 27.97 -44.64 -180.03
C LEU A 618 27.41 -43.24 -180.33
N GLN A 619 26.09 -43.10 -180.27
CA GLN A 619 25.39 -41.83 -180.33
C GLN A 619 25.43 -41.17 -178.94
N ASN A 620 26.20 -40.09 -178.78
CA ASN A 620 26.39 -39.43 -177.48
C ASN A 620 25.08 -38.92 -176.84
N ASN A 621 24.03 -38.66 -177.63
CA ASN A 621 22.78 -38.09 -177.11
C ASN A 621 21.79 -39.17 -176.63
N THR A 622 21.87 -40.39 -177.15
CA THR A 622 20.96 -41.49 -176.80
C THR A 622 21.67 -42.61 -176.03
N GLY A 623 23.00 -42.64 -176.06
CA GLY A 623 23.81 -43.72 -175.47
C GLY A 623 23.63 -45.07 -176.16
N THR A 624 23.18 -45.10 -177.42
CA THR A 624 22.92 -46.32 -178.21
C THR A 624 23.87 -46.46 -179.41
N CYS A 625 24.02 -47.68 -179.94
CA CYS A 625 24.95 -48.03 -181.02
C CYS A 625 24.22 -48.26 -182.36
N GLU A 626 24.58 -47.54 -183.44
CA GLU A 626 23.89 -47.58 -184.76
C GLU A 626 24.85 -47.77 -185.97
N PHE A 627 24.35 -48.33 -187.09
CA PHE A 627 25.09 -48.84 -188.29
C PHE A 627 25.17 -47.82 -189.46
N LEU A 628 26.17 -47.93 -190.36
CA LEU A 628 26.44 -47.02 -191.51
C LEU A 628 26.05 -47.64 -192.89
N VAL A 629 25.47 -46.89 -193.84
CA VAL A 629 25.14 -47.35 -195.23
C VAL A 629 25.65 -46.38 -196.34
N ASN A 630 26.45 -46.95 -197.27
CA ASN A 630 26.90 -46.67 -198.67
C ASN A 630 26.77 -45.31 -199.41
N GLU A 631 27.70 -45.05 -200.35
CA GLU A 631 27.45 -44.77 -201.80
C GLU A 631 28.73 -44.93 -202.69
N GLU A 632 28.54 -45.26 -203.97
CA GLU A 632 29.51 -45.72 -205.00
C GLU A 632 30.03 -44.60 -205.97
N SER A 633 31.24 -44.79 -206.53
CA SER A 633 31.76 -44.56 -207.93
C SER A 633 31.60 -43.25 -208.77
N ILE A 634 32.60 -43.02 -209.67
CA ILE A 634 32.79 -42.06 -210.82
C ILE A 634 33.62 -40.80 -210.47
N SER A 635 34.79 -40.43 -211.04
CA SER A 635 35.58 -40.83 -212.23
C SER A 635 37.07 -41.02 -211.91
#